data_AF-A0A4P2QCY1-F1
#
_entry.id   AF-A0A4P2QCY1-F1
#
_cell.length_a   1.000
_cell.length_b   1.000
_cell.length_c   1.000
_cell.angle_alpha   90.00
_cell.angle_beta   90.00
_cell.angle_gamma   90.00
#
_symmetry.space_group_name_H-M   'P 1'
#
loop_
_entity.id
_entity.type
_entity.pdbx_description
1 polymer ?
#
loop_
_entity_poly.entity_id
_entity_poly.type
_entity_poly.pdbx_seq_one_letter_code
_entity_poly.pdbx_strand_id
1 'polypeptide(L)'
;MTARAAAGYQADQQRDDLSAYARYLAAMDASMRQKVALTAAHLLCEGRVADMGMGSGQGSAALARLYPRLEVIGVDLDPTVVELARRAHQHPNLSFQLGDIATAVFPPESLDGIFDSSVLHHVTSYGGYRHENAADALAAQVRQLSPGGVLVVRDFVDPGPGAVLLDVPADDGDDGPDPRSASTAALLERFAREFRSLSPEPGFPLARVAPGAPGAAPASSPALPAPRPGWRRYRLAHKHAVEFVLRKDYRADWEAEVKEEYTYFSQAQFEALFARLGLRVLASTPLRNPWIVRNRFVGRFALRDEGGAPLPWPPTNYLIVGEKVNPGQGVAFRLRPAGSPQQFLRTEHHRDRRTGRVFDLAARPHPTLDIVPFFFAGDTAYVLARTSYPRPIARACREETPPLDGSGPADYLAEPIAVVQTELPVGHTVERALERAAGVSPASIQRMIPGTTYYPSPGGILEEVRSVLVEVEPTFVNAPSEDVSGFGTSGRIRAIEARQLLRAAQVGGLPDARLELNVYDLLARFGLPFGPWIGDEIPLAGARAAQPGADPGGAGGAGAQERGGAVATVQPTPLSALLERPSRRCFSRVAPSASAGFLEVRRARFEELAEGDRVVAARELEYVVPRPLGALTVSAALLARAPSGEVVLGVDDDDLPAAQSFSGNSGLLVAPAWRLPRDVRALAAAEAFVRARLQAEYGVQAGEAVELGGAYRPSAGLTPELVQPLAFVVTATAAPGPAPADAAPQRAPTSGPARRLHWVPLAALAAGREHLPDGHLRVVALRAAHALGASTWPPRSR
;
A
#
# COMPACT_ATOMS: atom_id res chain seq x y z
N MET A 1 -9.51 -32.47 -1.77
CA MET A 1 -8.88 -33.24 -2.87
C MET A 1 -8.84 -34.71 -2.52
N THR A 2 -9.11 -35.62 -3.46
CA THR A 2 -8.88 -37.07 -3.31
C THR A 2 -7.41 -37.41 -3.53
N ALA A 3 -6.87 -38.48 -2.93
CA ALA A 3 -5.50 -38.96 -3.14
C ALA A 3 -5.06 -39.07 -4.63
N ARG A 4 -6.03 -39.26 -5.54
CA ARG A 4 -5.83 -39.29 -7.00
C ARG A 4 -5.39 -37.94 -7.61
N ALA A 5 -5.77 -36.80 -7.02
CA ALA A 5 -5.37 -35.48 -7.50
C ALA A 5 -3.93 -35.11 -7.08
N ALA A 6 -3.54 -35.48 -5.85
CA ALA A 6 -2.15 -35.31 -5.38
C ALA A 6 -1.17 -36.16 -6.21
N ALA A 7 -1.56 -37.40 -6.56
CA ALA A 7 -0.76 -38.26 -7.44
C ALA A 7 -0.64 -37.70 -8.88
N GLY A 8 -1.70 -37.08 -9.41
CA GLY A 8 -1.67 -36.40 -10.72
C GLY A 8 -0.77 -35.16 -10.72
N TYR A 9 -0.87 -34.31 -9.69
CA TYR A 9 0.01 -33.16 -9.51
C TYR A 9 1.48 -33.55 -9.44
N GLN A 10 1.82 -34.57 -8.63
CA GLN A 10 3.19 -35.06 -8.53
C GLN A 10 3.71 -35.56 -9.88
N ALA A 11 2.91 -36.32 -10.63
CA ALA A 11 3.29 -36.78 -11.96
C ALA A 11 3.50 -35.61 -12.96
N ASP A 12 2.67 -34.56 -12.88
CA ASP A 12 2.73 -33.41 -13.77
C ASP A 12 3.84 -32.40 -13.42
N GLN A 13 4.31 -32.40 -12.17
CA GLN A 13 5.38 -31.51 -11.66
C GLN A 13 6.73 -32.21 -11.49
N GLN A 14 6.78 -33.53 -11.56
CA GLN A 14 8.03 -34.30 -11.49
C GLN A 14 8.96 -33.89 -12.62
N ARG A 15 10.20 -33.54 -12.27
CA ARG A 15 11.24 -33.14 -13.23
C ARG A 15 12.17 -34.30 -13.54
N ASP A 16 12.70 -34.32 -14.76
CA ASP A 16 13.50 -35.42 -15.30
C ASP A 16 14.77 -35.70 -14.47
N ASP A 17 15.39 -34.67 -13.90
CA ASP A 17 16.59 -34.79 -13.07
C ASP A 17 16.76 -33.64 -12.06
N LEU A 18 17.76 -33.78 -11.16
CA LEU A 18 18.12 -32.76 -10.17
C LEU A 18 18.58 -31.43 -10.79
N SER A 19 19.11 -31.45 -12.02
CA SER A 19 19.54 -30.24 -12.72
C SER A 19 18.34 -29.41 -13.20
N ALA A 20 17.25 -30.07 -13.60
CA ALA A 20 15.98 -29.47 -13.95
C ALA A 20 15.30 -28.86 -12.72
N TYR A 21 15.33 -29.57 -11.57
CA TYR A 21 14.93 -28.99 -10.29
C TYR A 21 15.74 -27.73 -9.95
N ALA A 22 17.07 -27.77 -10.07
CA ALA A 22 17.91 -26.63 -9.78
C ALA A 22 17.62 -25.41 -10.67
N ARG A 23 17.40 -25.60 -11.98
CA ARG A 23 17.03 -24.50 -12.91
C ARG A 23 15.68 -23.88 -12.55
N TYR A 24 14.68 -24.72 -12.28
CA TYR A 24 13.34 -24.27 -11.88
C TYR A 24 13.37 -23.45 -10.59
N LEU A 25 14.02 -23.98 -9.54
CA LEU A 25 14.14 -23.30 -8.25
C LEU A 25 14.92 -21.98 -8.35
N ALA A 26 16.00 -21.95 -9.14
CA ALA A 26 16.77 -20.72 -9.37
C ALA A 26 15.94 -19.61 -10.04
N ALA A 27 15.08 -19.97 -11.00
CA ALA A 27 14.16 -19.03 -11.64
C ALA A 27 13.12 -18.47 -10.64
N MET A 28 12.62 -19.32 -9.73
CA MET A 28 11.72 -18.91 -8.65
C MET A 28 12.40 -17.95 -7.65
N ASP A 29 13.65 -18.23 -7.29
CA ASP A 29 14.41 -17.52 -6.26
C ASP A 29 14.84 -16.11 -6.67
N ALA A 30 14.97 -15.83 -7.96
CA ALA A 30 15.46 -14.54 -8.49
C ALA A 30 14.67 -13.32 -7.98
N SER A 31 13.40 -13.51 -7.60
CA SER A 31 12.49 -12.46 -7.09
C SER A 31 12.07 -12.65 -5.62
N MET A 32 12.57 -13.68 -4.93
CA MET A 32 12.03 -14.13 -3.64
C MET A 32 12.21 -13.11 -2.52
N ARG A 33 13.37 -12.42 -2.47
CA ARG A 33 13.64 -11.40 -1.44
C ARG A 33 12.62 -10.26 -1.46
N GLN A 34 12.25 -9.78 -2.65
CA GLN A 34 11.24 -8.73 -2.80
C GLN A 34 9.84 -9.23 -2.44
N LYS A 35 9.50 -10.48 -2.85
CA LYS A 35 8.23 -11.11 -2.48
C LYS A 35 8.06 -11.19 -0.97
N VAL A 36 9.05 -11.75 -0.27
CA VAL A 36 9.04 -11.88 1.20
C VAL A 36 9.00 -10.52 1.88
N ALA A 37 9.81 -9.55 1.45
CA ALA A 37 9.81 -8.23 2.06
C ALA A 37 8.42 -7.56 1.99
N LEU A 38 7.76 -7.66 0.83
CA LEU A 38 6.45 -7.05 0.61
C LEU A 38 5.34 -7.76 1.39
N THR A 39 5.32 -9.09 1.41
CA THR A 39 4.22 -9.84 2.03
C THR A 39 4.40 -10.00 3.54
N ALA A 40 5.63 -10.26 4.00
CA ALA A 40 5.91 -10.47 5.41
C ALA A 40 5.73 -9.20 6.24
N ALA A 41 5.80 -8.02 5.62
CA ALA A 41 5.50 -6.74 6.26
C ALA A 41 4.04 -6.67 6.78
N HIS A 42 3.14 -7.54 6.32
CA HIS A 42 1.77 -7.65 6.82
C HIS A 42 1.62 -8.63 7.99
N LEU A 43 2.66 -9.42 8.31
CA LEU A 43 2.69 -10.27 9.50
C LEU A 43 3.12 -9.43 10.70
N LEU A 44 2.14 -8.87 11.40
CA LEU A 44 2.32 -8.13 12.65
C LEU A 44 2.15 -9.07 13.86
N CYS A 45 2.91 -10.17 13.87
CA CYS A 45 2.80 -11.23 14.86
C CYS A 45 4.16 -11.84 15.25
N GLU A 46 4.11 -12.66 16.29
CA GLU A 46 5.17 -13.58 16.72
C GLU A 46 4.61 -15.00 16.73
N GLY A 47 5.46 -16.00 16.90
CA GLY A 47 5.02 -17.39 17.05
C GLY A 47 5.16 -18.23 15.77
N ARG A 48 4.23 -19.16 15.53
CA ARG A 48 4.36 -20.19 14.50
C ARG A 48 3.77 -19.75 13.17
N VAL A 49 4.59 -19.74 12.12
CA VAL A 49 4.19 -19.34 10.78
C VAL A 49 4.47 -20.46 9.77
N ALA A 50 3.46 -20.83 9.01
CA ALA A 50 3.60 -21.80 7.93
C ALA A 50 3.71 -21.09 6.56
N ASP A 51 4.72 -21.45 5.78
CA ASP A 51 4.89 -21.06 4.37
C ASP A 51 4.39 -22.21 3.49
N MET A 52 3.19 -22.07 2.97
CA MET A 52 2.45 -23.11 2.24
C MET A 52 2.86 -23.09 0.76
N GLY A 53 3.49 -24.17 0.29
CA GLY A 53 4.09 -24.23 -1.05
C GLY A 53 5.44 -23.52 -1.13
N MET A 54 6.34 -23.85 -0.20
CA MET A 54 7.60 -23.13 -0.02
C MET A 54 8.58 -23.20 -1.21
N GLY A 55 8.42 -24.18 -2.10
CA GLY A 55 9.39 -24.48 -3.15
C GLY A 55 10.80 -24.70 -2.58
N SER A 56 11.79 -23.94 -3.04
CA SER A 56 13.21 -24.05 -2.63
C SER A 56 13.44 -23.88 -1.12
N GLY A 57 12.48 -23.31 -0.39
CA GLY A 57 12.64 -22.91 1.01
C GLY A 57 13.40 -21.59 1.20
N GLN A 58 13.82 -20.93 0.12
CA GLN A 58 14.55 -19.65 0.17
C GLN A 58 13.67 -18.54 0.79
N GLY A 59 12.37 -18.55 0.50
CA GLY A 59 11.39 -17.63 1.07
C GLY A 59 11.24 -17.82 2.58
N SER A 60 11.02 -19.07 3.00
CA SER A 60 10.94 -19.47 4.41
C SER A 60 12.23 -19.13 5.17
N ALA A 61 13.39 -19.35 4.56
CA ALA A 61 14.68 -19.00 5.16
C ALA A 61 14.91 -17.48 5.25
N ALA A 62 14.38 -16.69 4.32
CA ALA A 62 14.41 -15.23 4.41
C ALA A 62 13.50 -14.73 5.54
N LEU A 63 12.28 -15.29 5.67
CA LEU A 63 11.36 -15.01 6.78
C LEU A 63 12.01 -15.29 8.14
N ALA A 64 12.60 -16.48 8.32
CA ALA A 64 13.23 -16.89 9.57
C ALA A 64 14.38 -15.95 9.98
N ARG A 65 15.17 -15.45 9.02
CA ARG A 65 16.25 -14.48 9.26
C ARG A 65 15.73 -13.09 9.59
N LEU A 66 14.68 -12.63 8.91
CA LEU A 66 14.10 -11.31 9.12
C LEU A 66 13.38 -11.22 10.48
N TYR A 67 12.79 -12.32 10.94
CA TYR A 67 12.02 -12.38 12.18
C TYR A 67 12.47 -13.53 13.08
N PRO A 68 13.51 -13.31 13.92
CA PRO A 68 14.07 -14.36 14.78
C PRO A 68 13.10 -14.95 15.82
N ARG A 69 11.97 -14.28 16.09
CA ARG A 69 10.91 -14.76 17.00
C ARG A 69 9.76 -15.47 16.28
N LEU A 70 9.84 -15.63 14.96
CA LEU A 70 8.96 -16.56 14.25
C LEU A 70 9.61 -17.94 14.24
N GLU A 71 8.82 -18.97 14.55
CA GLU A 71 9.12 -20.34 14.14
C GLU A 71 8.52 -20.52 12.75
N VAL A 72 9.37 -20.59 11.72
CA VAL A 72 8.94 -20.71 10.33
C VAL A 72 8.97 -22.18 9.91
N ILE A 73 7.85 -22.67 9.37
CA ILE A 73 7.73 -24.02 8.83
C ILE A 73 7.37 -23.93 7.34
N GLY A 74 8.30 -24.29 6.46
CA GLY A 74 8.00 -24.42 5.04
C GLY A 74 7.34 -25.76 4.73
N VAL A 75 6.23 -25.74 4.01
CA VAL A 75 5.45 -26.94 3.62
C VAL A 75 5.48 -27.09 2.11
N ASP A 76 5.80 -28.29 1.63
CA ASP A 76 5.71 -28.61 0.20
C ASP A 76 5.19 -30.05 0.01
N LEU A 77 4.57 -30.31 -1.14
CA LEU A 77 4.02 -31.61 -1.49
C LEU A 77 5.06 -32.54 -2.14
N ASP A 78 6.15 -31.98 -2.67
CA ASP A 78 7.24 -32.76 -3.29
C ASP A 78 8.31 -33.14 -2.24
N PRO A 79 8.49 -34.44 -1.93
CA PRO A 79 9.49 -34.89 -0.96
C PRO A 79 10.94 -34.57 -1.37
N THR A 80 11.25 -34.49 -2.68
CA THR A 80 12.56 -34.12 -3.17
C THR A 80 12.85 -32.65 -2.90
N VAL A 81 11.86 -31.77 -3.12
CA VAL A 81 11.98 -30.33 -2.83
C VAL A 81 12.20 -30.08 -1.34
N VAL A 82 11.43 -30.77 -0.48
CA VAL A 82 11.59 -30.68 0.99
C VAL A 82 13.00 -31.08 1.43
N GLU A 83 13.54 -32.17 0.89
CA GLU A 83 14.88 -32.64 1.24
C GLU A 83 15.97 -31.67 0.76
N LEU A 84 15.82 -31.09 -0.44
CA LEU A 84 16.74 -30.06 -0.94
C LEU A 84 16.72 -28.80 -0.05
N ALA A 85 15.54 -28.34 0.37
CA ALA A 85 15.40 -27.18 1.26
C ALA A 85 16.09 -27.40 2.61
N ARG A 86 15.90 -28.59 3.24
CA ARG A 86 16.57 -28.97 4.50
C ARG A 86 18.09 -28.96 4.42
N ARG A 87 18.64 -29.35 3.26
CA ARG A 87 20.09 -29.33 3.02
C ARG A 87 20.61 -27.91 2.79
N ALA A 88 19.85 -27.09 2.06
CA ALA A 88 20.27 -25.75 1.66
C ALA A 88 20.13 -24.71 2.79
N HIS A 89 19.19 -24.90 3.72
CA HIS A 89 18.82 -23.89 4.70
C HIS A 89 18.76 -24.47 6.12
N GLN A 90 19.66 -24.02 6.97
CA GLN A 90 19.72 -24.40 8.39
C GLN A 90 19.70 -23.12 9.24
N HIS A 91 18.59 -22.91 9.95
CA HIS A 91 18.42 -21.83 10.92
C HIS A 91 17.72 -22.37 12.17
N PRO A 92 18.00 -21.82 13.37
CA PRO A 92 17.45 -22.36 14.63
C PRO A 92 15.93 -22.29 14.72
N ASN A 93 15.31 -21.35 14.00
CA ASN A 93 13.87 -21.10 13.99
C ASN A 93 13.21 -21.47 12.64
N LEU A 94 13.83 -22.35 11.85
CA LEU A 94 13.33 -22.80 10.55
C LEU A 94 13.25 -24.33 10.49
N SER A 95 12.13 -24.84 10.00
CA SER A 95 11.97 -26.26 9.68
C SER A 95 11.19 -26.43 8.38
N PHE A 96 11.19 -27.66 7.85
CA PHE A 96 10.52 -27.99 6.61
C PHE A 96 9.75 -29.32 6.74
N GLN A 97 8.54 -29.37 6.20
CA GLN A 97 7.60 -30.48 6.33
C GLN A 97 6.99 -30.87 4.98
N LEU A 98 6.82 -32.17 4.76
CA LEU A 98 6.06 -32.71 3.64
C LEU A 98 4.56 -32.60 3.96
N GLY A 99 3.77 -32.01 3.06
CA GLY A 99 2.32 -31.90 3.25
C GLY A 99 1.57 -31.38 2.03
N ASP A 100 0.30 -31.78 1.91
CA ASP A 100 -0.64 -31.22 0.93
C ASP A 100 -1.36 -30.01 1.55
N ILE A 101 -1.03 -28.82 1.05
CA ILE A 101 -1.57 -27.54 1.54
C ILE A 101 -3.08 -27.39 1.28
N ALA A 102 -3.67 -28.23 0.42
CA ALA A 102 -5.12 -28.29 0.22
C ALA A 102 -5.86 -29.03 1.35
N THR A 103 -5.12 -29.55 2.34
CA THR A 103 -5.64 -30.26 3.50
C THR A 103 -5.02 -29.75 4.80
N ALA A 104 -5.43 -30.31 5.94
CA ALA A 104 -4.84 -29.95 7.23
C ALA A 104 -3.46 -30.60 7.37
N VAL A 105 -2.42 -29.78 7.57
CA VAL A 105 -1.01 -30.21 7.76
C VAL A 105 -0.60 -30.07 9.22
N PHE A 106 -1.22 -29.15 9.93
CA PHE A 106 -1.02 -28.81 11.34
C PHE A 106 -2.31 -29.03 12.13
N PRO A 107 -2.23 -29.14 13.47
CA PRO A 107 -3.40 -29.17 14.33
C PRO A 107 -4.28 -27.90 14.19
N PRO A 108 -5.59 -27.99 14.46
CA PRO A 108 -6.45 -26.82 14.53
C PRO A 108 -5.89 -25.76 15.48
N GLU A 109 -6.05 -24.49 15.12
CA GLU A 109 -5.69 -23.32 15.95
C GLU A 109 -4.26 -23.34 16.53
N SER A 110 -3.29 -23.84 15.76
CA SER A 110 -1.89 -24.00 16.18
C SER A 110 -0.90 -23.06 15.50
N LEU A 111 -1.37 -22.23 14.55
CA LEU A 111 -0.55 -21.29 13.78
C LEU A 111 -0.96 -19.84 14.06
N ASP A 112 0.03 -18.97 14.24
CA ASP A 112 -0.13 -17.52 14.36
C ASP A 112 -0.11 -16.84 12.99
N GLY A 113 0.45 -17.50 11.97
CA GLY A 113 0.43 -17.01 10.60
C GLY A 113 0.49 -18.11 9.56
N ILE A 114 -0.13 -17.84 8.41
CA ILE A 114 -0.01 -18.67 7.20
C ILE A 114 0.31 -17.74 6.04
N PHE A 115 1.24 -18.18 5.20
CA PHE A 115 1.69 -17.49 4.02
C PHE A 115 1.51 -18.39 2.79
N ASP A 116 0.69 -17.96 1.83
CA ASP A 116 0.57 -18.55 0.50
C ASP A 116 1.17 -17.57 -0.51
N SER A 117 2.21 -17.98 -1.23
CA SER A 117 2.86 -17.13 -2.24
C SER A 117 2.94 -17.82 -3.58
N SER A 118 2.06 -17.43 -4.50
CA SER A 118 2.02 -17.93 -5.87
C SER A 118 1.87 -19.46 -5.91
N VAL A 119 0.96 -19.99 -5.08
CA VAL A 119 0.75 -21.45 -4.95
C VAL A 119 -0.70 -21.88 -5.20
N LEU A 120 -1.69 -21.06 -4.84
CA LEU A 120 -3.09 -21.48 -4.89
C LEU A 120 -3.59 -21.66 -6.34
N HIS A 121 -3.02 -20.93 -7.30
CA HIS A 121 -3.29 -21.19 -8.72
C HIS A 121 -2.86 -22.61 -9.16
N HIS A 122 -1.84 -23.23 -8.55
CA HIS A 122 -1.51 -24.64 -8.79
C HIS A 122 -2.61 -25.56 -8.27
N VAL A 123 -3.14 -25.29 -7.07
CA VAL A 123 -4.26 -26.05 -6.47
C VAL A 123 -5.49 -26.04 -7.39
N THR A 124 -5.73 -24.94 -8.10
CA THR A 124 -6.78 -24.87 -9.13
C THR A 124 -6.40 -25.61 -10.41
N SER A 125 -5.25 -25.28 -11.02
CA SER A 125 -4.82 -25.76 -12.34
C SER A 125 -4.73 -27.29 -12.39
N TYR A 126 -4.00 -27.88 -11.44
CA TYR A 126 -3.79 -29.32 -11.37
C TYR A 126 -4.91 -30.06 -10.64
N GLY A 127 -5.83 -29.32 -10.03
CA GLY A 127 -7.07 -29.84 -9.46
C GLY A 127 -8.23 -29.90 -10.46
N GLY A 128 -7.94 -29.88 -11.77
CA GLY A 128 -8.93 -29.91 -12.86
C GLY A 128 -9.56 -28.54 -13.15
N TYR A 129 -8.81 -27.45 -12.97
CA TYR A 129 -9.25 -26.06 -13.15
C TYR A 129 -10.48 -25.65 -12.32
N ARG A 130 -10.76 -26.37 -11.24
CA ARG A 130 -11.87 -26.06 -10.33
C ARG A 130 -11.45 -25.00 -9.32
N HIS A 131 -11.99 -23.80 -9.46
CA HIS A 131 -11.70 -22.67 -8.58
C HIS A 131 -12.08 -22.96 -7.12
N GLU A 132 -13.10 -23.80 -6.88
CA GLU A 132 -13.48 -24.18 -5.51
C GLU A 132 -12.36 -24.90 -4.75
N ASN A 133 -11.41 -25.54 -5.45
CA ASN A 133 -10.28 -26.20 -4.77
C ASN A 133 -9.42 -25.19 -3.99
N ALA A 134 -9.21 -23.98 -4.52
CA ALA A 134 -8.50 -22.92 -3.79
C ALA A 134 -9.31 -22.44 -2.58
N ALA A 135 -10.64 -22.36 -2.69
CA ALA A 135 -11.49 -22.01 -1.57
C ALA A 135 -11.47 -23.09 -0.46
N ASP A 136 -11.49 -24.37 -0.84
CA ASP A 136 -11.40 -25.50 0.08
C ASP A 136 -10.03 -25.55 0.79
N ALA A 137 -8.95 -25.28 0.06
CA ALA A 137 -7.60 -25.18 0.60
C ALA A 137 -7.52 -24.05 1.64
N LEU A 138 -7.97 -22.84 1.30
CA LEU A 138 -8.00 -21.72 2.23
C LEU A 138 -8.87 -22.02 3.47
N ALA A 139 -10.02 -22.67 3.29
CA ALA A 139 -10.84 -23.10 4.42
C ALA A 139 -10.12 -24.10 5.34
N ALA A 140 -9.33 -25.02 4.78
CA ALA A 140 -8.51 -25.96 5.55
C ALA A 140 -7.38 -25.25 6.31
N GLN A 141 -6.75 -24.27 5.69
CA GLN A 141 -5.71 -23.46 6.32
C GLN A 141 -6.25 -22.56 7.44
N VAL A 142 -7.40 -21.89 7.24
CA VAL A 142 -8.02 -21.03 8.27
C VAL A 142 -8.40 -21.82 9.54
N ARG A 143 -8.73 -23.10 9.43
CA ARG A 143 -8.96 -23.96 10.61
C ARG A 143 -7.69 -24.17 11.46
N GLN A 144 -6.52 -24.09 10.85
CA GLN A 144 -5.22 -24.27 11.51
C GLN A 144 -4.72 -22.97 12.17
N LEU A 145 -5.22 -21.80 11.75
CA LEU A 145 -4.91 -20.51 12.39
C LEU A 145 -5.59 -20.39 13.76
N SER A 146 -4.87 -19.90 14.76
CA SER A 146 -5.46 -19.46 16.03
C SER A 146 -6.32 -18.20 15.82
N PRO A 147 -7.31 -17.89 16.67
CA PRO A 147 -7.94 -16.57 16.67
C PRO A 147 -6.91 -15.45 16.87
N GLY A 148 -6.91 -14.46 15.98
CA GLY A 148 -5.87 -13.45 15.85
C GLY A 148 -4.71 -13.84 14.92
N GLY A 149 -4.69 -15.08 14.42
CA GLY A 149 -3.73 -15.52 13.42
C GLY A 149 -3.99 -14.85 12.07
N VAL A 150 -2.93 -14.62 11.30
CA VAL A 150 -2.97 -13.88 10.02
C VAL A 150 -2.74 -14.81 8.84
N LEU A 151 -3.65 -14.79 7.87
CA LEU A 151 -3.48 -15.40 6.56
C LEU A 151 -3.05 -14.34 5.54
N VAL A 152 -1.93 -14.57 4.87
CA VAL A 152 -1.45 -13.72 3.79
C VAL A 152 -1.43 -14.52 2.50
N VAL A 153 -2.21 -14.10 1.51
CA VAL A 153 -2.21 -14.69 0.16
C VAL A 153 -1.65 -13.67 -0.80
N ARG A 154 -0.57 -14.05 -1.50
CA ARG A 154 -0.02 -13.30 -2.62
C ARG A 154 -0.06 -14.17 -3.86
N ASP A 155 -0.95 -13.87 -4.79
CA ASP A 155 -1.15 -14.69 -6.00
C ASP A 155 -1.51 -13.81 -7.20
N PHE A 156 -2.31 -14.30 -8.15
CA PHE A 156 -2.86 -13.52 -9.25
C PHE A 156 -4.34 -13.18 -9.02
N VAL A 157 -4.88 -12.25 -9.81
CA VAL A 157 -6.27 -11.80 -9.69
C VAL A 157 -6.93 -11.71 -11.05
N ASP A 158 -8.16 -12.20 -11.12
CA ASP A 158 -9.05 -12.03 -12.27
C ASP A 158 -9.38 -10.55 -12.45
N PRO A 159 -9.06 -9.95 -13.61
CA PRO A 159 -9.33 -8.54 -13.89
C PRO A 159 -10.83 -8.24 -14.03
N GLY A 160 -11.69 -9.26 -13.97
CA GLY A 160 -13.14 -9.14 -14.07
C GLY A 160 -13.67 -9.50 -15.46
N PRO A 161 -15.00 -9.52 -15.60
CA PRO A 161 -15.66 -9.92 -16.84
C PRO A 161 -15.54 -8.85 -17.93
N GLY A 162 -15.96 -9.22 -19.14
CA GLY A 162 -16.05 -8.32 -20.30
C GLY A 162 -15.07 -8.66 -21.41
N ALA A 163 -15.33 -8.13 -22.60
CA ALA A 163 -14.44 -8.23 -23.74
C ALA A 163 -13.51 -7.01 -23.80
N VAL A 164 -12.30 -7.24 -24.29
CA VAL A 164 -11.27 -6.20 -24.49
C VAL A 164 -10.68 -6.32 -25.88
N LEU A 165 -10.03 -5.25 -26.32
CA LEU A 165 -9.21 -5.24 -27.51
C LEU A 165 -7.73 -5.30 -27.10
N LEU A 166 -7.04 -6.33 -27.56
CA LEU A 166 -5.61 -6.54 -27.34
C LEU A 166 -4.86 -6.36 -28.66
N ASP A 167 -3.98 -5.36 -28.71
CA ASP A 167 -3.05 -5.15 -29.81
C ASP A 167 -1.69 -5.72 -29.43
N VAL A 168 -1.14 -6.59 -30.28
CA VAL A 168 0.17 -7.22 -30.11
C VAL A 168 1.01 -7.12 -31.38
N PRO A 169 2.35 -7.09 -31.30
CA PRO A 169 3.22 -7.16 -32.47
C PRO A 169 2.99 -8.45 -33.27
N ALA A 170 3.04 -8.34 -34.59
CA ALA A 170 2.98 -9.47 -35.52
C ALA A 170 4.26 -9.60 -36.37
N ASP A 171 5.23 -8.71 -36.19
CA ASP A 171 6.50 -8.61 -36.91
C ASP A 171 7.73 -8.82 -36.00
N ASP A 172 7.51 -9.25 -34.75
CA ASP A 172 8.56 -9.51 -33.75
C ASP A 172 9.01 -10.98 -33.71
N GLY A 173 8.65 -11.78 -34.72
CA GLY A 173 8.96 -13.19 -34.86
C GLY A 173 8.38 -13.77 -36.16
N ASP A 174 8.36 -15.10 -36.28
CA ASP A 174 7.77 -15.82 -37.42
C ASP A 174 6.33 -16.31 -37.15
N ASP A 175 5.64 -16.84 -38.16
CA ASP A 175 4.32 -17.49 -37.98
C ASP A 175 4.46 -19.02 -37.81
N GLY A 176 5.63 -19.49 -37.36
CA GLY A 176 5.99 -20.90 -37.22
C GLY A 176 5.43 -21.57 -35.96
N PRO A 177 5.57 -22.91 -35.86
CA PRO A 177 5.03 -23.70 -34.76
C PRO A 177 5.94 -23.74 -33.53
N ASP A 178 7.08 -23.04 -33.48
CA ASP A 178 7.94 -22.99 -32.29
C ASP A 178 7.59 -21.75 -31.45
N PRO A 179 7.11 -21.91 -30.19
CA PRO A 179 6.84 -20.77 -29.30
C PRO A 179 8.04 -19.85 -29.09
N ARG A 180 9.27 -20.35 -29.26
CA ARG A 180 10.52 -19.60 -29.08
C ARG A 180 10.77 -18.59 -30.19
N SER A 181 10.31 -18.85 -31.42
CA SER A 181 10.52 -17.97 -32.58
C SER A 181 9.24 -17.28 -33.08
N ALA A 182 8.06 -17.75 -32.66
CA ALA A 182 6.79 -17.21 -33.10
C ALA A 182 6.62 -15.70 -32.78
N SER A 183 5.98 -14.95 -33.66
CA SER A 183 5.53 -13.59 -33.39
C SER A 183 4.57 -13.58 -32.19
N THR A 184 4.48 -12.46 -31.46
CA THR A 184 3.58 -12.36 -30.31
C THR A 184 2.12 -12.59 -30.73
N ALA A 185 1.73 -12.15 -31.93
CA ALA A 185 0.43 -12.44 -32.52
C ALA A 185 0.19 -13.94 -32.78
N ALA A 186 1.15 -14.64 -33.42
CA ALA A 186 1.05 -16.08 -33.65
C ALA A 186 1.02 -16.87 -32.32
N LEU A 187 1.80 -16.42 -31.32
CA LEU A 187 1.82 -16.99 -29.99
C LEU A 187 0.47 -16.82 -29.27
N LEU A 188 -0.21 -15.68 -29.42
CA LEU A 188 -1.55 -15.47 -28.88
C LEU A 188 -2.59 -16.40 -29.53
N GLU A 189 -2.54 -16.55 -30.85
CA GLU A 189 -3.43 -17.47 -31.58
C GLU A 189 -3.20 -18.93 -31.16
N ARG A 190 -1.95 -19.31 -30.89
CA ARG A 190 -1.59 -20.60 -30.31
C ARG A 190 -2.13 -20.75 -28.88
N PHE A 191 -1.91 -19.75 -28.03
CA PHE A 191 -2.39 -19.75 -26.65
C PHE A 191 -3.91 -19.94 -26.59
N ALA A 192 -4.66 -19.31 -27.49
CA ALA A 192 -6.10 -19.48 -27.61
C ALA A 192 -6.56 -20.92 -27.93
N ARG A 193 -5.67 -21.80 -28.41
CA ARG A 193 -5.96 -23.22 -28.65
C ARG A 193 -5.46 -24.13 -27.53
N GLU A 194 -4.37 -23.75 -26.86
CA GLU A 194 -3.64 -24.64 -25.94
C GLU A 194 -3.89 -24.34 -24.46
N PHE A 195 -4.37 -23.14 -24.11
CA PHE A 195 -4.57 -22.74 -22.73
C PHE A 195 -5.44 -23.74 -21.96
N ARG A 196 -5.06 -24.05 -20.71
CA ARG A 196 -5.64 -25.12 -19.90
C ARG A 196 -5.50 -26.49 -20.56
N SER A 197 -4.29 -26.84 -21.00
CA SER A 197 -4.05 -28.08 -21.77
C SER A 197 -4.37 -29.38 -21.03
N LEU A 198 -4.53 -29.36 -19.71
CA LEU A 198 -5.00 -30.52 -18.93
C LEU A 198 -6.53 -30.68 -18.97
N SER A 199 -7.25 -29.70 -19.53
CA SER A 199 -8.71 -29.70 -19.69
C SER A 199 -9.12 -30.66 -20.82
N PRO A 200 -10.28 -31.34 -20.71
CA PRO A 200 -10.87 -32.05 -21.86
C PRO A 200 -11.17 -31.12 -23.04
N GLU A 201 -11.40 -29.84 -22.76
CA GLU A 201 -11.68 -28.78 -23.75
C GLU A 201 -10.70 -27.62 -23.53
N PRO A 202 -9.49 -27.69 -24.10
CA PRO A 202 -8.50 -26.61 -23.99
C PRO A 202 -8.85 -25.43 -24.90
N GLY A 203 -8.25 -24.28 -24.60
CA GLY A 203 -8.37 -23.05 -25.37
C GLY A 203 -9.49 -22.12 -24.93
N PHE A 204 -9.68 -21.05 -25.70
CA PHE A 204 -10.70 -20.02 -25.49
C PHE A 204 -11.02 -19.27 -26.80
N PRO A 205 -12.21 -18.64 -26.90
CA PRO A 205 -12.56 -17.88 -28.10
C PRO A 205 -11.72 -16.61 -28.26
N LEU A 206 -11.23 -16.40 -29.48
CA LEU A 206 -10.45 -15.24 -29.92
C LEU A 206 -10.94 -14.80 -31.30
N ALA A 207 -11.15 -13.50 -31.50
CA ALA A 207 -11.54 -12.95 -32.80
C ALA A 207 -10.53 -11.90 -33.28
N ARG A 208 -9.97 -12.07 -34.48
CA ARG A 208 -9.15 -11.04 -35.13
C ARG A 208 -10.04 -9.88 -35.58
N VAL A 209 -9.65 -8.64 -35.29
CA VAL A 209 -10.40 -7.44 -35.67
C VAL A 209 -9.74 -6.77 -36.86
N ALA A 210 -10.50 -6.55 -37.93
CA ALA A 210 -10.00 -5.87 -39.12
C ALA A 210 -9.76 -4.36 -38.85
N PRO A 211 -8.75 -3.74 -39.49
CA PRO A 211 -8.57 -2.29 -39.41
C PRO A 211 -9.85 -1.54 -39.87
N GLY A 212 -10.30 -0.56 -39.08
CA GLY A 212 -11.49 0.24 -39.42
C GLY A 212 -12.84 -0.41 -39.08
N ALA A 213 -12.86 -1.57 -38.41
CA ALA A 213 -14.11 -2.17 -37.93
C ALA A 213 -14.82 -1.24 -36.92
N PRO A 214 -16.16 -1.13 -36.96
CA PRO A 214 -16.92 -0.39 -35.95
C PRO A 214 -16.73 -1.01 -34.57
N GLY A 215 -16.67 -0.16 -33.53
CA GLY A 215 -16.68 -0.63 -32.13
C GLY A 215 -17.99 -1.35 -31.78
N ALA A 216 -18.04 -2.07 -30.65
CA ALA A 216 -19.30 -2.69 -30.17
C ALA A 216 -20.33 -1.66 -29.66
N ALA A 217 -19.94 -0.39 -29.53
CA ALA A 217 -20.80 0.70 -29.10
C ALA A 217 -21.81 1.12 -30.19
N PRO A 218 -22.93 1.79 -29.86
CA PRO A 218 -23.99 2.13 -30.82
C PRO A 218 -23.44 2.89 -32.05
N ALA A 219 -24.15 2.82 -33.18
CA ALA A 219 -23.74 3.30 -34.51
C ALA A 219 -23.30 4.79 -34.61
N SER A 220 -23.39 5.56 -33.52
CA SER A 220 -22.87 6.92 -33.37
C SER A 220 -21.47 7.00 -32.75
N SER A 221 -20.84 5.88 -32.39
CA SER A 221 -19.51 5.87 -31.78
C SER A 221 -18.38 6.04 -32.81
N PRO A 222 -17.29 6.74 -32.44
CA PRO A 222 -16.14 6.93 -33.32
C PRO A 222 -15.52 5.59 -33.72
N ALA A 223 -14.97 5.53 -34.94
CA ALA A 223 -14.25 4.36 -35.42
C ALA A 223 -13.07 4.01 -34.48
N LEU A 224 -12.82 2.73 -34.26
CA LEU A 224 -11.74 2.27 -33.39
C LEU A 224 -10.38 2.78 -33.91
N PRO A 225 -9.48 3.26 -33.03
CA PRO A 225 -8.16 3.71 -33.44
C PRO A 225 -7.38 2.54 -34.08
N ALA A 226 -6.76 2.77 -35.24
CA ALA A 226 -5.96 1.73 -35.90
C ALA A 226 -4.83 1.24 -34.98
N PRO A 227 -4.50 -0.07 -34.99
CA PRO A 227 -3.29 -0.58 -34.34
C PRO A 227 -2.03 0.08 -34.90
N ARG A 228 -0.92 0.01 -34.15
CA ARG A 228 0.38 0.47 -34.64
C ARG A 228 0.79 -0.31 -35.90
N PRO A 229 1.57 0.28 -36.83
CA PRO A 229 2.15 -0.49 -37.93
C PRO A 229 2.88 -1.73 -37.40
N GLY A 230 2.72 -2.88 -38.07
CA GLY A 230 3.28 -4.16 -37.63
C GLY A 230 2.47 -4.89 -36.54
N TRP A 231 1.43 -4.26 -35.98
CA TRP A 231 0.64 -4.83 -34.89
C TRP A 231 -0.72 -5.35 -35.37
N ARG A 232 -1.23 -6.35 -34.66
CA ARG A 232 -2.50 -7.01 -34.95
C ARG A 232 -3.43 -6.90 -33.74
N ARG A 233 -4.71 -6.60 -33.99
CA ARG A 233 -5.75 -6.46 -32.97
C ARG A 233 -6.61 -7.71 -32.86
N TYR A 234 -6.90 -8.08 -31.62
CA TYR A 234 -7.84 -9.15 -31.30
C TYR A 234 -8.87 -8.70 -30.28
N ARG A 235 -10.09 -9.25 -30.38
CA ARG A 235 -11.14 -9.19 -29.37
C ARG A 235 -11.18 -10.52 -28.63
N LEU A 236 -11.13 -10.48 -27.31
CA LEU A 236 -11.17 -11.64 -26.41
C LEU A 236 -11.66 -11.22 -25.02
N ALA A 237 -11.96 -12.18 -24.15
CA ALA A 237 -12.30 -11.88 -22.75
C ALA A 237 -11.12 -11.22 -22.02
N HIS A 238 -11.41 -10.27 -21.13
CA HIS A 238 -10.39 -9.54 -20.37
C HIS A 238 -9.45 -10.47 -19.60
N LYS A 239 -10.03 -11.48 -18.93
CA LYS A 239 -9.29 -12.57 -18.27
C LYS A 239 -8.26 -13.20 -19.19
N HIS A 240 -8.64 -13.65 -20.39
CA HIS A 240 -7.72 -14.32 -21.32
C HIS A 240 -6.63 -13.39 -21.86
N ALA A 241 -6.91 -12.10 -22.04
CA ALA A 241 -5.89 -11.11 -22.37
C ALA A 241 -4.85 -10.99 -21.25
N VAL A 242 -5.29 -10.94 -19.98
CA VAL A 242 -4.40 -10.90 -18.81
C VAL A 242 -3.60 -12.20 -18.66
N GLU A 243 -4.26 -13.35 -18.78
CA GLU A 243 -3.65 -14.68 -18.79
C GLU A 243 -2.58 -14.81 -19.88
N PHE A 244 -2.70 -14.11 -21.01
CA PHE A 244 -1.68 -14.12 -22.05
C PHE A 244 -0.51 -13.17 -21.73
N VAL A 245 -0.78 -11.90 -21.43
CA VAL A 245 0.28 -10.88 -21.27
C VAL A 245 1.18 -11.14 -20.06
N LEU A 246 0.70 -11.87 -19.04
CA LEU A 246 1.51 -12.29 -17.90
C LEU A 246 2.57 -13.34 -18.27
N ARG A 247 2.39 -14.07 -19.38
CA ARG A 247 3.24 -15.22 -19.75
C ARG A 247 3.76 -15.27 -21.18
N LYS A 248 3.39 -14.31 -22.04
CA LYS A 248 3.89 -14.17 -23.42
C LYS A 248 5.43 -14.17 -23.56
N ASP A 249 6.16 -13.90 -22.48
CA ASP A 249 7.62 -13.86 -22.46
C ASP A 249 8.27 -15.18 -21.99
N TYR A 250 7.51 -16.12 -21.41
CA TYR A 250 7.99 -17.44 -20.95
C TYR A 250 7.99 -18.48 -22.08
N ARG A 251 8.61 -18.12 -23.21
CA ARG A 251 8.58 -18.92 -24.44
C ARG A 251 9.32 -20.25 -24.34
N ALA A 252 10.36 -20.31 -23.49
CA ALA A 252 11.14 -21.52 -23.27
C ALA A 252 10.36 -22.58 -22.46
N ASP A 253 9.44 -22.14 -21.60
CA ASP A 253 8.66 -22.95 -20.65
C ASP A 253 7.19 -23.09 -21.07
N TRP A 254 6.89 -22.81 -22.34
CA TRP A 254 5.52 -22.67 -22.86
C TRP A 254 4.60 -23.86 -22.53
N GLU A 255 5.11 -25.09 -22.66
CA GLU A 255 4.34 -26.32 -22.38
C GLU A 255 3.89 -26.44 -20.92
N ALA A 256 4.67 -25.88 -19.98
CA ALA A 256 4.26 -25.77 -18.58
C ALA A 256 3.28 -24.62 -18.39
N GLU A 257 3.57 -23.45 -18.97
CA GLU A 257 2.76 -22.23 -18.84
C GLU A 257 1.31 -22.40 -19.33
N VAL A 258 1.09 -23.15 -20.41
CA VAL A 258 -0.27 -23.40 -20.94
C VAL A 258 -1.10 -24.35 -20.08
N LYS A 259 -0.48 -25.08 -19.15
CA LYS A 259 -1.20 -25.92 -18.17
C LYS A 259 -1.77 -25.09 -17.03
N GLU A 260 -1.20 -23.93 -16.73
CA GLU A 260 -1.55 -23.18 -15.53
C GLU A 260 -2.60 -22.10 -15.82
N GLU A 261 -3.56 -21.94 -14.93
CA GLU A 261 -4.48 -20.81 -14.90
C GLU A 261 -4.16 -19.94 -13.70
N TYR A 262 -3.69 -18.71 -13.94
CA TYR A 262 -3.28 -17.81 -12.88
C TYR A 262 -4.49 -17.17 -12.19
N THR A 263 -5.48 -16.71 -12.95
CA THR A 263 -6.50 -15.77 -12.49
C THR A 263 -7.80 -16.44 -12.04
N TYR A 264 -7.75 -17.23 -10.98
CA TYR A 264 -8.89 -18.04 -10.51
C TYR A 264 -9.95 -17.27 -9.69
N PHE A 265 -9.60 -16.17 -9.03
CA PHE A 265 -10.55 -15.31 -8.32
C PHE A 265 -10.34 -13.84 -8.65
N SER A 266 -11.43 -13.09 -8.75
CA SER A 266 -11.42 -11.63 -8.70
C SER A 266 -11.19 -11.12 -7.28
N GLN A 267 -10.80 -9.85 -7.14
CA GLN A 267 -10.62 -9.19 -5.84
C GLN A 267 -11.87 -9.32 -4.96
N ALA A 268 -13.05 -9.11 -5.52
CA ALA A 268 -14.32 -9.23 -4.78
C ALA A 268 -14.60 -10.67 -4.31
N GLN A 269 -14.24 -11.69 -5.12
CA GLN A 269 -14.37 -13.09 -4.72
C GLN A 269 -13.41 -13.45 -3.58
N PHE A 270 -12.16 -12.97 -3.61
CA PHE A 270 -11.23 -13.12 -2.50
C PHE A 270 -11.76 -12.48 -1.21
N GLU A 271 -12.20 -11.20 -1.28
CA GLU A 271 -12.74 -10.48 -0.13
C GLU A 271 -13.98 -11.18 0.47
N ALA A 272 -14.90 -11.65 -0.39
CA ALA A 272 -16.09 -12.38 0.04
C ALA A 272 -15.76 -13.75 0.66
N LEU A 273 -14.79 -14.47 0.09
CA LEU A 273 -14.30 -15.73 0.64
C LEU A 273 -13.68 -15.52 2.02
N PHE A 274 -12.82 -14.51 2.18
CA PHE A 274 -12.17 -14.19 3.45
C PHE A 274 -13.21 -13.86 4.53
N ALA A 275 -14.18 -13.01 4.21
CA ALA A 275 -15.27 -12.68 5.14
C ALA A 275 -16.10 -13.92 5.53
N ARG A 276 -16.42 -14.80 4.57
CA ARG A 276 -17.15 -16.06 4.82
C ARG A 276 -16.35 -17.06 5.67
N LEU A 277 -15.02 -17.00 5.63
CA LEU A 277 -14.14 -17.83 6.44
C LEU A 277 -13.86 -17.24 7.84
N GLY A 278 -14.51 -16.14 8.22
CA GLY A 278 -14.29 -15.49 9.52
C GLY A 278 -12.98 -14.71 9.58
N LEU A 279 -12.52 -14.17 8.45
CA LEU A 279 -11.32 -13.32 8.38
C LEU A 279 -11.70 -11.85 8.20
N ARG A 280 -11.16 -10.98 9.05
CA ARG A 280 -11.12 -9.52 8.81
C ARG A 280 -10.13 -9.22 7.70
N VAL A 281 -10.59 -8.63 6.60
CA VAL A 281 -9.69 -8.18 5.53
C VAL A 281 -8.95 -6.93 5.99
N LEU A 282 -7.64 -7.08 6.23
CA LEU A 282 -6.74 -6.00 6.68
C LEU A 282 -6.11 -5.27 5.49
N ALA A 283 -5.88 -5.98 4.39
CA ALA A 283 -5.39 -5.43 3.12
C ALA A 283 -5.90 -6.28 1.96
N SER A 284 -6.14 -5.67 0.81
CA SER A 284 -6.55 -6.34 -0.45
C SER A 284 -6.06 -5.47 -1.61
N THR A 285 -4.88 -5.75 -2.15
CA THR A 285 -4.15 -4.80 -3.00
C THR A 285 -3.71 -5.46 -4.30
N PRO A 286 -4.17 -4.97 -5.46
CA PRO A 286 -3.57 -5.31 -6.74
C PRO A 286 -2.14 -4.78 -6.83
N LEU A 287 -1.18 -5.65 -7.10
CA LEU A 287 0.24 -5.31 -7.16
C LEU A 287 0.73 -5.23 -8.60
N ARG A 288 1.58 -4.24 -8.88
CA ARG A 288 2.25 -4.09 -10.18
C ARG A 288 3.75 -4.06 -9.95
N ASN A 289 4.45 -5.11 -10.34
CA ASN A 289 5.91 -5.11 -10.26
C ASN A 289 6.47 -4.08 -11.26
N PRO A 290 7.18 -3.04 -10.80
CA PRO A 290 7.65 -1.96 -11.68
C PRO A 290 8.59 -2.45 -12.79
N TRP A 291 9.43 -3.45 -12.51
CA TRP A 291 10.32 -4.03 -13.50
C TRP A 291 9.54 -4.74 -14.61
N ILE A 292 8.53 -5.54 -14.26
CA ILE A 292 7.67 -6.21 -15.25
C ILE A 292 6.94 -5.17 -16.09
N VAL A 293 6.34 -4.16 -15.48
CA VAL A 293 5.65 -3.10 -16.23
C VAL A 293 6.59 -2.44 -17.24
N ARG A 294 7.78 -2.00 -16.80
CA ARG A 294 8.76 -1.31 -17.65
C ARG A 294 9.30 -2.18 -18.78
N ASN A 295 9.61 -3.45 -18.51
CA ASN A 295 10.35 -4.30 -19.46
C ASN A 295 9.44 -5.20 -20.31
N ARG A 296 8.29 -5.60 -19.77
CA ARG A 296 7.40 -6.61 -20.38
C ARG A 296 6.07 -6.05 -20.85
N PHE A 297 5.59 -4.94 -20.29
CA PHE A 297 4.29 -4.36 -20.67
C PHE A 297 4.43 -3.11 -21.56
N VAL A 298 5.18 -2.11 -21.10
CA VAL A 298 5.33 -0.82 -21.81
C VAL A 298 5.86 -1.05 -23.22
N GLY A 299 5.05 -0.66 -24.22
CA GLY A 299 5.42 -0.78 -25.63
C GLY A 299 5.42 -2.20 -26.19
N ARG A 300 5.01 -3.22 -25.41
CA ARG A 300 4.98 -4.63 -25.82
C ARG A 300 3.58 -5.14 -26.17
N PHE A 301 2.54 -4.49 -25.67
CA PHE A 301 1.16 -4.68 -26.08
C PHE A 301 0.36 -3.39 -25.82
N ALA A 302 -0.87 -3.31 -26.33
CA ALA A 302 -1.83 -2.27 -25.94
C ALA A 302 -3.16 -2.95 -25.60
N LEU A 303 -3.69 -2.63 -24.43
CA LEU A 303 -4.96 -3.14 -23.92
C LEU A 303 -5.98 -2.01 -23.92
N ARG A 304 -7.17 -2.28 -24.45
CA ARG A 304 -8.24 -1.28 -24.60
C ARG A 304 -9.59 -1.88 -24.28
N ASP A 305 -10.53 -1.03 -23.87
CA ASP A 305 -11.93 -1.42 -23.79
C ASP A 305 -12.54 -1.59 -25.20
N GLU A 306 -13.80 -2.00 -25.27
CA GLU A 306 -14.52 -2.18 -26.55
C GLU A 306 -14.79 -0.87 -27.30
N GLY A 307 -14.70 0.28 -26.62
CA GLY A 307 -14.77 1.62 -27.22
C GLY A 307 -13.43 2.10 -27.78
N GLY A 308 -12.34 1.36 -27.54
CA GLY A 308 -10.99 1.69 -27.96
C GLY A 308 -10.21 2.57 -26.98
N ALA A 309 -10.79 2.92 -25.83
CA ALA A 309 -10.08 3.68 -24.80
C ALA A 309 -9.01 2.79 -24.13
N PRO A 310 -7.82 3.33 -23.82
CA PRO A 310 -6.75 2.55 -23.19
C PRO A 310 -7.14 2.12 -21.79
N LEU A 311 -6.88 0.86 -21.47
CA LEU A 311 -7.03 0.31 -20.12
C LEU A 311 -5.72 0.42 -19.33
N PRO A 312 -5.78 0.51 -18.00
CA PRO A 312 -4.58 0.46 -17.17
C PRO A 312 -3.87 -0.88 -17.32
N TRP A 313 -2.58 -0.90 -17.01
CA TRP A 313 -1.83 -2.16 -16.99
C TRP A 313 -2.44 -3.12 -15.96
N PRO A 314 -2.62 -4.40 -16.33
CA PRO A 314 -3.16 -5.38 -15.40
C PRO A 314 -2.21 -5.57 -14.22
N PRO A 315 -2.73 -5.89 -13.03
CA PRO A 315 -1.89 -6.28 -11.90
C PRO A 315 -0.99 -7.46 -12.31
N THR A 316 0.29 -7.40 -11.92
CA THR A 316 1.19 -8.55 -12.11
C THR A 316 0.87 -9.63 -11.09
N ASN A 317 0.42 -9.22 -9.91
CA ASN A 317 0.00 -10.07 -8.80
C ASN A 317 -1.05 -9.35 -7.95
N TYR A 318 -1.50 -10.01 -6.89
CA TYR A 318 -2.49 -9.53 -5.95
C TYR A 318 -2.12 -10.01 -4.56
N LEU A 319 -2.39 -9.18 -3.56
CA LEU A 319 -2.16 -9.46 -2.15
C LEU A 319 -3.48 -9.31 -1.40
N ILE A 320 -3.83 -10.29 -0.57
CA ILE A 320 -4.90 -10.15 0.42
C ILE A 320 -4.43 -10.68 1.77
N VAL A 321 -4.79 -9.96 2.83
CA VAL A 321 -4.40 -10.25 4.22
C VAL A 321 -5.66 -10.34 5.07
N GLY A 322 -5.81 -11.44 5.78
CA GLY A 322 -6.95 -11.74 6.63
C GLY A 322 -6.53 -12.05 8.06
N GLU A 323 -7.12 -11.42 9.06
CA GLU A 323 -6.98 -11.85 10.47
C GLU A 323 -8.18 -12.71 10.88
N LYS A 324 -7.92 -13.92 11.38
CA LYS A 324 -8.97 -14.79 11.91
C LYS A 324 -9.56 -14.21 13.19
N VAL A 325 -10.89 -14.15 13.26
CA VAL A 325 -11.61 -13.75 14.47
C VAL A 325 -12.32 -14.94 15.10
N ASN A 326 -12.80 -14.77 16.33
CA ASN A 326 -13.65 -15.79 16.95
C ASN A 326 -15.00 -15.85 16.22
N PRO A 327 -15.65 -17.03 16.17
CA PRO A 327 -16.98 -17.17 15.59
C PRO A 327 -17.95 -16.12 16.13
N GLY A 328 -18.68 -15.48 15.21
CA GLY A 328 -19.64 -14.44 15.53
C GLY A 328 -19.08 -13.05 15.79
N GLN A 329 -17.77 -12.83 15.69
CA GLN A 329 -17.18 -11.49 15.67
C GLN A 329 -17.28 -10.87 14.27
N GLY A 330 -17.25 -9.53 14.21
CA GLY A 330 -17.31 -8.79 12.96
C GLY A 330 -16.05 -8.93 12.09
N VAL A 331 -16.26 -9.05 10.78
CA VAL A 331 -15.24 -9.19 9.73
C VAL A 331 -15.29 -8.10 8.67
N ALA A 332 -16.41 -7.38 8.56
CA ALA A 332 -16.62 -6.33 7.57
C ALA A 332 -17.64 -5.30 8.06
N PHE A 333 -17.72 -4.16 7.36
CA PHE A 333 -18.75 -3.15 7.60
C PHE A 333 -19.66 -2.92 6.41
N ARG A 334 -20.86 -2.39 6.66
CA ARG A 334 -21.80 -1.90 5.66
C ARG A 334 -22.35 -0.55 6.10
N LEU A 335 -22.36 0.42 5.20
CA LEU A 335 -22.95 1.73 5.46
C LEU A 335 -24.44 1.72 5.13
N ARG A 336 -25.22 2.37 5.99
CA ARG A 336 -26.64 2.66 5.82
C ARG A 336 -26.88 4.15 6.06
N PRO A 337 -27.92 4.75 5.46
CA PRO A 337 -28.36 6.10 5.82
C PRO A 337 -28.65 6.19 7.33
N ALA A 338 -28.24 7.29 7.96
CA ALA A 338 -28.56 7.59 9.35
C ALA A 338 -29.74 8.56 9.43
N GLY A 339 -30.54 8.45 10.50
CA GLY A 339 -31.77 9.25 10.66
C GLY A 339 -31.70 10.35 11.72
N SER A 340 -30.69 10.34 12.60
CA SER A 340 -30.67 11.23 13.76
C SER A 340 -29.77 12.47 13.58
N PRO A 341 -30.05 13.60 14.28
CA PRO A 341 -29.41 14.90 14.02
C PRO A 341 -27.95 14.95 14.48
N GLN A 342 -27.12 15.78 13.84
CA GLN A 342 -25.71 16.00 14.20
C GLN A 342 -25.54 16.41 15.67
N GLN A 343 -24.60 15.78 16.37
CA GLN A 343 -24.35 15.92 17.81
C GLN A 343 -22.87 15.94 18.18
N PHE A 344 -21.96 15.38 17.37
CA PHE A 344 -20.57 15.15 17.78
C PHE A 344 -19.58 16.14 17.16
N LEU A 345 -19.46 16.15 15.84
CA LEU A 345 -18.53 17.01 15.11
C LEU A 345 -19.04 18.46 15.11
N ARG A 346 -18.11 19.39 15.17
CA ARG A 346 -18.38 20.83 15.05
C ARG A 346 -17.70 21.37 13.82
N THR A 347 -18.34 22.34 13.16
CA THR A 347 -17.74 23.08 12.05
C THR A 347 -17.38 24.49 12.50
N GLU A 348 -16.16 24.91 12.19
CA GLU A 348 -15.70 26.28 12.38
C GLU A 348 -15.32 26.91 11.05
N HIS A 349 -15.49 28.24 10.97
CA HIS A 349 -15.27 28.99 9.74
C HIS A 349 -14.29 30.12 10.00
N HIS A 350 -13.25 30.21 9.18
CA HIS A 350 -12.16 31.15 9.35
C HIS A 350 -11.90 31.90 8.05
N ARG A 351 -11.94 33.23 8.10
CA ARG A 351 -11.64 34.10 6.96
C ARG A 351 -10.17 34.51 6.99
N ASP A 352 -9.47 34.28 5.88
CA ASP A 352 -8.18 34.89 5.61
C ASP A 352 -8.35 36.41 5.43
N ARG A 353 -7.68 37.19 6.28
CA ARG A 353 -7.76 38.66 6.30
C ARG A 353 -7.15 39.30 5.06
N ARG A 354 -6.23 38.61 4.36
CA ARG A 354 -5.55 39.11 3.16
C ARG A 354 -6.38 38.87 1.91
N THR A 355 -6.89 37.66 1.75
CA THR A 355 -7.56 37.22 0.52
C THR A 355 -9.09 37.27 0.60
N GLY A 356 -9.64 37.40 1.81
CA GLY A 356 -11.07 37.32 2.06
C GLY A 356 -11.65 35.91 1.97
N ARG A 357 -10.83 34.90 1.62
CA ARG A 357 -11.23 33.50 1.47
C ARG A 357 -11.67 32.92 2.81
N VAL A 358 -12.72 32.10 2.80
CA VAL A 358 -13.21 31.39 3.99
C VAL A 358 -12.81 29.92 3.92
N PHE A 359 -12.31 29.42 5.04
CA PHE A 359 -11.95 28.02 5.27
C PHE A 359 -12.96 27.41 6.23
N ASP A 360 -13.43 26.21 5.90
CA ASP A 360 -14.24 25.38 6.79
C ASP A 360 -13.34 24.34 7.44
N LEU A 361 -13.46 24.18 8.75
CA LEU A 361 -12.73 23.20 9.53
C LEU A 361 -13.71 22.34 10.32
N ALA A 362 -13.50 21.02 10.32
CA ALA A 362 -14.20 20.10 11.22
C ALA A 362 -13.37 19.81 12.48
N ALA A 363 -14.02 19.81 13.64
CA ALA A 363 -13.38 19.61 14.93
C ALA A 363 -14.10 18.52 15.73
N ARG A 364 -13.33 17.70 16.45
CA ARG A 364 -13.85 16.88 17.55
C ARG A 364 -13.97 17.74 18.82
N PRO A 365 -14.91 17.43 19.74
CA PRO A 365 -15.11 18.22 20.94
C PRO A 365 -13.94 18.16 21.93
N HIS A 366 -13.13 17.11 21.88
CA HIS A 366 -12.03 16.88 22.82
C HIS A 366 -10.71 16.57 22.10
N PRO A 367 -9.56 17.01 22.65
CA PRO A 367 -8.25 16.72 22.10
C PRO A 367 -7.91 15.23 22.23
N THR A 368 -7.00 14.78 21.36
CA THR A 368 -6.59 13.37 21.29
C THR A 368 -5.14 13.20 21.71
N LEU A 369 -4.91 12.22 22.58
CA LEU A 369 -3.59 11.82 23.05
C LEU A 369 -3.26 10.44 22.46
N ASP A 370 -2.13 10.34 21.78
CA ASP A 370 -1.55 9.06 21.36
C ASP A 370 -0.59 8.54 22.39
N ILE A 371 -0.92 7.40 22.98
CA ILE A 371 -0.04 6.70 23.89
C ILE A 371 0.67 5.61 23.10
N VAL A 372 2.00 5.61 23.17
CA VAL A 372 2.87 4.69 22.43
C VAL A 372 3.74 3.95 23.44
N PRO A 373 3.25 2.85 24.03
CA PRO A 373 4.05 2.05 24.93
C PRO A 373 5.13 1.32 24.15
N PHE A 374 6.33 1.29 24.69
CA PHE A 374 7.45 0.59 24.08
C PHE A 374 8.34 -0.04 25.14
N PHE A 375 9.11 -1.02 24.70
CA PHE A 375 10.16 -1.63 25.52
C PHE A 375 11.28 -2.14 24.62
N PHE A 376 12.42 -2.49 25.23
CA PHE A 376 13.54 -3.11 24.53
C PHE A 376 13.67 -4.58 24.92
N ALA A 377 13.90 -5.44 23.93
CA ALA A 377 14.39 -6.79 24.14
C ALA A 377 15.75 -6.91 23.43
N GLY A 378 16.83 -6.89 24.21
CA GLY A 378 18.17 -6.65 23.67
C GLY A 378 18.26 -5.27 23.00
N ASP A 379 18.76 -5.22 21.76
CA ASP A 379 18.87 -3.99 20.98
C ASP A 379 17.65 -3.69 20.09
N THR A 380 16.57 -4.46 20.25
CA THR A 380 15.37 -4.33 19.42
C THR A 380 14.26 -3.65 20.19
N ALA A 381 13.70 -2.60 19.59
CA ALA A 381 12.55 -1.87 20.14
C ALA A 381 11.23 -2.53 19.72
N TYR A 382 10.32 -2.65 20.69
CA TYR A 382 8.95 -3.14 20.53
C TYR A 382 7.97 -2.05 20.88
N VAL A 383 6.87 -1.97 20.13
CA VAL A 383 5.75 -1.06 20.41
C VAL A 383 4.52 -1.91 20.73
N LEU A 384 3.80 -1.56 21.80
CA LEU A 384 2.49 -2.10 22.07
C LEU A 384 1.46 -1.32 21.26
N ALA A 385 1.07 -1.86 20.11
CA ALA A 385 0.08 -1.23 19.22
C ALA A 385 -1.28 -1.89 19.38
N ARG A 386 -2.35 -1.10 19.15
CA ARG A 386 -3.69 -1.64 19.03
C ARG A 386 -3.90 -2.10 17.59
N THR A 387 -4.20 -3.37 17.41
CA THR A 387 -4.42 -4.02 16.11
C THR A 387 -5.89 -4.41 15.94
N SER A 388 -6.33 -4.47 14.68
CA SER A 388 -7.72 -4.80 14.33
C SER A 388 -8.78 -3.95 15.02
N TYR A 389 -8.47 -2.66 15.24
CA TYR A 389 -9.42 -1.72 15.79
C TYR A 389 -10.42 -1.26 14.71
N PRO A 390 -11.74 -1.28 14.97
CA PRO A 390 -12.74 -0.91 13.98
C PRO A 390 -12.68 0.59 13.63
N ARG A 391 -12.49 0.88 12.35
CA ARG A 391 -12.46 2.23 11.75
C ARG A 391 -13.40 2.31 10.55
N PRO A 392 -14.72 2.15 10.74
CA PRO A 392 -15.65 1.99 9.63
C PRO A 392 -15.83 3.25 8.77
N ILE A 393 -15.40 4.43 9.24
CA ILE A 393 -15.31 5.64 8.40
C ILE A 393 -14.35 5.43 7.22
N ALA A 394 -13.31 4.59 7.36
CA ALA A 394 -12.43 4.21 6.27
C ALA A 394 -13.19 3.59 5.08
N ARG A 395 -14.26 2.84 5.35
CA ARG A 395 -15.13 2.23 4.35
C ARG A 395 -15.83 3.27 3.49
N ALA A 396 -16.21 4.42 4.07
CA ALA A 396 -16.85 5.51 3.35
C ALA A 396 -15.96 6.06 2.22
N CYS A 397 -14.63 5.92 2.32
CA CYS A 397 -13.70 6.32 1.25
C CYS A 397 -14.06 5.68 -0.09
N ARG A 398 -14.33 4.36 -0.11
CA ARG A 398 -14.66 3.64 -1.35
C ARG A 398 -16.00 4.07 -1.94
N GLU A 399 -16.96 4.42 -1.09
CA GLU A 399 -18.27 4.93 -1.53
C GLU A 399 -18.15 6.37 -2.09
N GLU A 400 -17.24 7.18 -1.57
CA GLU A 400 -16.95 8.53 -2.08
C GLU A 400 -16.13 8.52 -3.38
N THR A 401 -14.97 7.85 -3.35
CA THR A 401 -13.97 7.78 -4.43
C THR A 401 -13.06 6.57 -4.21
N PRO A 402 -13.07 5.57 -5.12
CA PRO A 402 -12.21 4.39 -5.01
C PRO A 402 -10.71 4.73 -4.96
N PRO A 403 -9.88 4.02 -4.17
CA PRO A 403 -8.43 4.22 -4.14
C PRO A 403 -7.77 4.12 -5.53
N LEU A 404 -6.73 4.93 -5.78
CA LEU A 404 -6.07 5.04 -7.09
C LEU A 404 -5.34 3.77 -7.54
N ASP A 405 -4.88 2.98 -6.58
CA ASP A 405 -4.15 1.71 -6.78
C ASP A 405 -5.08 0.50 -6.91
N GLY A 406 -6.38 0.67 -6.61
CA GLY A 406 -7.37 -0.38 -6.54
C GLY A 406 -7.45 -1.09 -5.18
N SER A 407 -6.79 -0.57 -4.15
CA SER A 407 -6.73 -1.20 -2.82
C SER A 407 -8.09 -1.34 -2.13
N GLY A 408 -8.17 -2.42 -1.36
CA GLY A 408 -9.23 -3.11 -0.63
C GLY A 408 -9.78 -2.42 0.60
N PRO A 409 -10.74 -3.06 1.31
CA PRO A 409 -11.14 -2.62 2.63
C PRO A 409 -9.96 -2.67 3.60
N ALA A 410 -9.80 -1.58 4.35
CA ALA A 410 -8.95 -1.46 5.53
C ALA A 410 -9.83 -0.92 6.65
N ASP A 411 -10.89 -1.67 6.96
CA ASP A 411 -11.95 -1.26 7.89
C ASP A 411 -11.55 -1.51 9.35
N TYR A 412 -10.52 -2.33 9.56
CA TYR A 412 -9.88 -2.62 10.84
C TYR A 412 -8.41 -2.26 10.75
N LEU A 413 -7.92 -1.39 11.64
CA LEU A 413 -6.58 -0.80 11.54
C LEU A 413 -5.69 -1.16 12.73
N ALA A 414 -4.38 -1.15 12.47
CA ALA A 414 -3.36 -1.00 13.50
C ALA A 414 -3.10 0.49 13.77
N GLU A 415 -3.07 0.88 15.04
CA GLU A 415 -2.99 2.28 15.48
C GLU A 415 -2.33 2.39 16.87
N PRO A 416 -1.94 3.61 17.32
CA PRO A 416 -1.52 3.84 18.70
C PRO A 416 -2.67 3.57 19.67
N ILE A 417 -2.38 3.53 20.97
CA ILE A 417 -3.43 3.58 21.98
C ILE A 417 -3.93 5.02 22.07
N ALA A 418 -4.82 5.38 21.13
CA ALA A 418 -5.43 6.70 21.05
C ALA A 418 -6.53 6.83 22.10
N VAL A 419 -6.47 7.90 22.90
CA VAL A 419 -7.46 8.23 23.93
C VAL A 419 -7.88 9.70 23.86
N VAL A 420 -9.07 9.97 24.37
CA VAL A 420 -9.55 11.33 24.57
C VAL A 420 -8.90 11.89 25.83
N GLN A 421 -8.19 13.01 25.71
CA GLN A 421 -7.65 13.70 26.87
C GLN A 421 -8.81 14.39 27.61
N THR A 422 -8.99 14.02 28.89
CA THR A 422 -10.02 14.59 29.77
C THR A 422 -9.40 15.61 30.73
N GLU A 423 -10.15 16.02 31.76
CA GLU A 423 -9.67 16.90 32.83
C GLU A 423 -8.57 16.26 33.70
N LEU A 424 -8.38 14.94 33.60
CA LEU A 424 -7.30 14.25 34.31
C LEU A 424 -5.92 14.72 33.82
N PRO A 425 -4.90 14.79 34.70
CA PRO A 425 -3.52 14.96 34.27
C PRO A 425 -3.10 13.90 33.24
N VAL A 426 -2.18 14.26 32.34
CA VAL A 426 -1.71 13.36 31.26
C VAL A 426 -1.17 12.05 31.82
N GLY A 427 -0.38 12.08 32.91
CA GLY A 427 0.16 10.87 33.54
C GLY A 427 -0.92 9.88 33.99
N HIS A 428 -1.94 10.36 34.72
CA HIS A 428 -3.07 9.52 35.14
C HIS A 428 -3.90 9.03 33.95
N THR A 429 -4.02 9.85 32.90
CA THR A 429 -4.68 9.45 31.65
C THR A 429 -3.93 8.30 30.99
N VAL A 430 -2.60 8.36 30.95
CA VAL A 430 -1.72 7.31 30.43
C VAL A 430 -1.85 6.03 31.25
N GLU A 431 -1.65 6.09 32.57
CA GLU A 431 -1.74 4.93 33.47
C GLU A 431 -3.06 4.18 33.30
N ARG A 432 -4.18 4.90 33.39
CA ARG A 432 -5.52 4.32 33.25
C ARG A 432 -5.75 3.75 31.86
N ALA A 433 -5.24 4.40 30.82
CA ALA A 433 -5.40 3.90 29.45
C ALA A 433 -4.61 2.62 29.20
N LEU A 434 -3.39 2.51 29.74
CA LEU A 434 -2.55 1.33 29.58
C LEU A 434 -3.02 0.14 30.38
N GLU A 435 -3.48 0.36 31.61
CA GLU A 435 -4.09 -0.69 32.43
C GLU A 435 -5.33 -1.27 31.73
N ARG A 436 -6.21 -0.40 31.22
CA ARG A 436 -7.43 -0.81 30.51
C ARG A 436 -7.19 -1.46 29.16
N ALA A 437 -6.37 -0.80 28.33
CA ALA A 437 -6.20 -1.24 26.95
C ALA A 437 -5.28 -2.46 26.85
N ALA A 438 -4.21 -2.50 27.65
CA ALA A 438 -3.09 -3.43 27.50
C ALA A 438 -2.80 -4.28 28.75
N GLY A 439 -3.53 -4.07 29.87
CA GLY A 439 -3.25 -4.77 31.13
C GLY A 439 -1.91 -4.37 31.77
N VAL A 440 -1.31 -3.26 31.34
CA VAL A 440 -0.02 -2.79 31.87
C VAL A 440 -0.29 -2.01 33.15
N SER A 441 0.19 -2.55 34.27
CA SER A 441 0.04 -1.90 35.57
C SER A 441 0.85 -0.59 35.62
N PRO A 442 0.40 0.43 36.40
CA PRO A 442 1.17 1.65 36.62
C PRO A 442 2.59 1.38 37.15
N ALA A 443 2.78 0.31 37.95
CA ALA A 443 4.08 -0.07 38.48
C ALA A 443 5.08 -0.57 37.41
N SER A 444 4.58 -1.06 36.28
CA SER A 444 5.41 -1.50 35.14
C SER A 444 5.80 -0.36 34.20
N ILE A 445 5.32 0.87 34.45
CA ILE A 445 5.73 2.06 33.69
C ILE A 445 7.05 2.58 34.24
N GLN A 446 8.08 2.57 33.40
CA GLN A 446 9.42 3.01 33.78
C GLN A 446 9.61 4.51 33.55
N ARG A 447 9.16 5.01 32.39
CA ARG A 447 9.29 6.42 32.00
C ARG A 447 8.14 6.84 31.09
N MET A 448 7.72 8.10 31.23
CA MET A 448 6.85 8.78 30.27
C MET A 448 7.63 9.92 29.61
N ILE A 449 7.76 9.86 28.30
CA ILE A 449 8.54 10.81 27.49
C ILE A 449 7.56 11.58 26.61
N PRO A 450 7.50 12.92 26.72
CA PRO A 450 6.73 13.73 25.79
C PRO A 450 7.13 13.43 24.34
N GLY A 451 6.15 13.03 23.54
CA GLY A 451 6.32 12.72 22.14
C GLY A 451 6.28 13.99 21.30
N THR A 452 5.56 13.94 20.18
CA THR A 452 5.48 15.06 19.24
C THR A 452 4.06 15.62 19.18
N THR A 453 3.96 16.89 18.81
CA THR A 453 2.69 17.58 18.58
C THR A 453 2.60 17.96 17.11
N TYR A 454 1.50 17.59 16.45
CA TYR A 454 1.31 17.87 15.02
C TYR A 454 -0.18 17.90 14.66
N TYR A 455 -0.47 18.42 13.47
CA TYR A 455 -1.79 18.53 12.87
C TYR A 455 -1.88 17.49 11.74
N PRO A 456 -2.73 16.45 11.84
CA PRO A 456 -2.72 15.38 10.86
C PRO A 456 -3.15 15.79 9.43
N SER A 457 -4.11 16.72 9.32
CA SER A 457 -4.64 17.26 8.05
C SER A 457 -5.16 18.70 8.25
N PRO A 458 -4.28 19.69 8.49
CA PRO A 458 -4.66 21.04 8.94
C PRO A 458 -5.44 21.87 7.92
N GLY A 459 -5.55 21.40 6.67
CA GLY A 459 -6.29 22.08 5.59
C GLY A 459 -7.81 21.96 5.67
N GLY A 460 -8.34 21.05 6.50
CA GLY A 460 -9.78 20.86 6.69
C GLY A 460 -10.17 20.34 8.07
N ILE A 461 -9.20 19.94 8.88
CA ILE A 461 -9.42 19.39 10.21
C ILE A 461 -8.80 20.30 11.26
N LEU A 462 -9.59 20.69 12.25
CA LEU A 462 -9.14 21.36 13.46
C LEU A 462 -8.83 20.29 14.53
N GLU A 463 -7.68 19.64 14.38
CA GLU A 463 -7.21 18.58 15.26
C GLU A 463 -5.71 18.76 15.55
N GLU A 464 -5.37 18.80 16.83
CA GLU A 464 -3.99 18.67 17.31
C GLU A 464 -3.85 17.29 17.95
N VAL A 465 -2.88 16.52 17.47
CA VAL A 465 -2.48 15.25 18.05
C VAL A 465 -1.22 15.48 18.87
N ARG A 466 -1.25 15.04 20.12
CA ARG A 466 -0.09 14.98 20.99
C ARG A 466 0.22 13.51 21.28
N SER A 467 1.50 13.16 21.30
CA SER A 467 1.90 11.81 21.70
C SER A 467 2.73 11.77 22.97
N VAL A 468 2.71 10.62 23.63
CA VAL A 468 3.57 10.27 24.76
C VAL A 468 4.16 8.90 24.48
N LEU A 469 5.49 8.81 24.48
CA LEU A 469 6.19 7.53 24.44
C LEU A 469 6.30 7.02 25.87
N VAL A 470 5.85 5.80 26.13
CA VAL A 470 5.80 5.22 27.48
C VAL A 470 6.69 4.00 27.53
N GLU A 471 7.82 4.10 28.21
CA GLU A 471 8.67 2.93 28.41
C GLU A 471 8.04 2.05 29.49
N VAL A 472 7.84 0.77 29.16
CA VAL A 472 7.26 -0.24 30.04
C VAL A 472 8.22 -1.40 30.21
N GLU A 473 8.04 -2.19 31.26
CA GLU A 473 8.73 -3.47 31.39
C GLU A 473 8.48 -4.37 30.17
N PRO A 474 9.47 -5.15 29.71
CA PRO A 474 9.31 -6.01 28.55
C PRO A 474 8.12 -6.95 28.67
N THR A 475 7.15 -6.80 27.77
CA THR A 475 5.93 -7.61 27.77
C THR A 475 5.48 -7.97 26.36
N PHE A 476 5.47 -9.26 26.05
CA PHE A 476 5.03 -9.79 24.75
C PHE A 476 3.54 -10.13 24.80
N VAL A 477 2.72 -9.10 24.97
CA VAL A 477 1.26 -9.25 25.02
C VAL A 477 0.67 -9.47 23.63
N ASN A 478 -0.30 -10.38 23.54
CA ASN A 478 -1.23 -10.52 22.42
C ASN A 478 -2.63 -10.81 22.98
N ALA A 479 -3.34 -9.76 23.40
CA ALA A 479 -4.60 -9.89 24.14
C ALA A 479 -5.70 -8.99 23.57
N PRO A 480 -6.99 -9.38 23.66
CA PRO A 480 -8.10 -8.47 23.38
C PRO A 480 -8.00 -7.20 24.22
N SER A 481 -8.34 -6.06 23.62
CA SER A 481 -8.45 -4.80 24.36
C SER A 481 -9.84 -4.66 25.00
N GLU A 482 -9.94 -3.95 26.13
CA GLU A 482 -11.24 -3.61 26.74
C GLU A 482 -12.17 -2.93 25.72
N ASP A 483 -13.46 -3.28 25.75
CA ASP A 483 -14.38 -2.78 24.75
C ASP A 483 -14.78 -1.30 24.96
N VAL A 484 -14.21 -0.44 24.12
CA VAL A 484 -14.44 1.01 24.09
C VAL A 484 -14.90 1.52 22.72
N SER A 485 -14.91 0.67 21.69
CA SER A 485 -15.27 1.02 20.32
C SER A 485 -16.78 1.14 20.12
N GLY A 486 -17.56 0.41 20.92
CA GLY A 486 -19.00 0.23 20.73
C GLY A 486 -19.38 -0.65 19.52
N PHE A 487 -18.41 -1.34 18.93
CA PHE A 487 -18.60 -2.42 17.97
C PHE A 487 -18.34 -3.77 18.66
N GLY A 488 -18.40 -4.88 17.94
CA GLY A 488 -18.29 -6.23 18.52
C GLY A 488 -16.94 -6.52 19.19
N THR A 489 -15.89 -5.75 18.89
CA THR A 489 -14.59 -5.80 19.58
C THR A 489 -13.87 -4.45 19.52
N SER A 490 -12.93 -4.21 20.43
CA SER A 490 -11.99 -3.09 20.38
C SER A 490 -10.57 -3.48 19.95
N GLY A 491 -10.48 -4.50 19.09
CA GLY A 491 -9.20 -5.02 18.61
C GLY A 491 -8.39 -5.72 19.69
N ARG A 492 -7.06 -5.77 19.49
CA ARG A 492 -6.10 -6.45 20.37
C ARG A 492 -4.85 -5.62 20.57
N ILE A 493 -4.23 -5.68 21.75
CA ILE A 493 -2.88 -5.15 21.94
C ILE A 493 -1.86 -6.20 21.59
N ARG A 494 -0.90 -5.84 20.73
CA ARG A 494 0.22 -6.67 20.33
C ARG A 494 1.54 -5.95 20.55
N ALA A 495 2.54 -6.68 21.07
CA ALA A 495 3.93 -6.27 20.94
C ALA A 495 4.40 -6.50 19.50
N ILE A 496 4.84 -5.44 18.83
CA ILE A 496 5.30 -5.48 17.43
C ILE A 496 6.67 -4.80 17.35
N GLU A 497 7.60 -5.41 16.61
CA GLU A 497 8.90 -4.79 16.35
C GLU A 497 8.70 -3.41 15.68
N ALA A 498 9.37 -2.38 16.19
CA ALA A 498 9.22 -1.02 15.67
C ALA A 498 9.56 -0.93 14.16
N ARG A 499 10.62 -1.58 13.69
CA ARG A 499 10.97 -1.57 12.26
C ARG A 499 9.96 -2.34 11.40
N GLN A 500 9.26 -3.32 11.98
CA GLN A 500 8.19 -4.03 11.29
C GLN A 500 7.00 -3.13 10.99
N LEU A 501 6.64 -2.24 11.92
CA LEU A 501 5.61 -1.23 11.69
C LEU A 501 5.99 -0.29 10.55
N LEU A 502 7.27 0.11 10.44
CA LEU A 502 7.74 0.92 9.30
C LEU A 502 7.67 0.16 7.98
N ARG A 503 8.09 -1.12 7.94
CA ARG A 503 7.97 -1.97 6.75
C ARG A 503 6.50 -2.11 6.32
N ALA A 504 5.60 -2.33 7.27
CA ALA A 504 4.16 -2.39 7.01
C ALA A 504 3.65 -1.09 6.36
N ALA A 505 4.05 0.07 6.87
CA ALA A 505 3.64 1.36 6.29
C ALA A 505 4.14 1.54 4.84
N GLN A 506 5.35 1.05 4.54
CA GLN A 506 5.95 1.14 3.20
C GLN A 506 5.20 0.33 2.15
N VAL A 507 4.46 -0.70 2.54
CA VAL A 507 3.73 -1.58 1.61
C VAL A 507 2.20 -1.48 1.74
N GLY A 508 1.70 -0.55 2.56
CA GLY A 508 0.27 -0.33 2.77
C GLY A 508 -0.38 -1.26 3.82
N GLY A 509 0.42 -1.99 4.59
CA GLY A 509 -0.03 -2.81 5.73
C GLY A 509 -0.27 -2.03 7.03
N LEU A 510 0.19 -0.77 7.11
CA LEU A 510 -0.07 0.15 8.21
C LEU A 510 -0.58 1.49 7.67
N PRO A 511 -1.89 1.63 7.41
CA PRO A 511 -2.43 2.85 6.85
C PRO A 511 -2.63 3.97 7.88
N ASP A 512 -2.51 3.73 9.19
CA ASP A 512 -2.57 4.80 10.18
C ASP A 512 -1.24 5.58 10.25
N ALA A 513 -1.26 6.84 9.80
CA ALA A 513 -0.06 7.67 9.79
C ALA A 513 0.46 7.99 11.19
N ARG A 514 -0.42 7.97 12.20
CA ARG A 514 -0.06 8.41 13.56
C ARG A 514 0.85 7.38 14.22
N LEU A 515 0.58 6.09 14.04
CA LEU A 515 1.49 5.04 14.50
C LEU A 515 2.83 5.11 13.77
N GLU A 516 2.83 5.24 12.44
CA GLU A 516 4.06 5.36 11.64
C GLU A 516 4.97 6.51 12.13
N LEU A 517 4.40 7.71 12.28
CA LEU A 517 5.16 8.90 12.70
C LEU A 517 5.76 8.74 14.10
N ASN A 518 5.02 8.13 15.03
CA ASN A 518 5.51 7.86 16.38
C ASN A 518 6.61 6.80 16.41
N VAL A 519 6.56 5.81 15.52
CA VAL A 519 7.61 4.79 15.40
C VAL A 519 8.91 5.40 14.85
N TYR A 520 8.83 6.25 13.83
CA TYR A 520 10.00 7.03 13.37
C TYR A 520 10.59 7.87 14.51
N ASP A 521 9.74 8.53 15.28
CA ASP A 521 10.18 9.36 16.40
C ASP A 521 10.86 8.53 17.50
N LEU A 522 10.28 7.39 17.87
CA LEU A 522 10.85 6.45 18.82
C LEU A 522 12.25 6.00 18.38
N LEU A 523 12.38 5.44 17.17
CA LEU A 523 13.67 4.92 16.69
C LEU A 523 14.73 6.03 16.64
N ALA A 524 14.37 7.21 16.14
CA ALA A 524 15.29 8.35 16.04
C ALA A 524 15.76 8.87 17.40
N ARG A 525 14.87 8.94 18.41
CA ARG A 525 15.23 9.38 19.77
C ARG A 525 16.24 8.46 20.45
N PHE A 526 16.13 7.16 20.19
CA PHE A 526 17.02 6.15 20.74
C PHE A 526 18.19 5.79 19.82
N GLY A 527 18.41 6.56 18.73
CA GLY A 527 19.52 6.35 17.81
C GLY A 527 19.51 4.99 17.11
N LEU A 528 18.32 4.39 16.93
CA LEU A 528 18.15 3.12 16.26
C LEU A 528 17.94 3.32 14.75
N PRO A 529 18.52 2.47 13.89
CA PRO A 529 18.28 2.54 12.45
C PRO A 529 16.83 2.18 12.14
N PHE A 530 16.27 2.83 11.12
CA PHE A 530 14.91 2.55 10.62
C PHE A 530 14.78 1.20 9.91
N GLY A 531 15.91 0.62 9.49
CA GLY A 531 15.96 -0.58 8.67
C GLY A 531 16.11 -0.23 7.18
N PRO A 532 16.05 -1.24 6.30
CA PRO A 532 16.03 -1.01 4.87
C PRO A 532 14.67 -0.49 4.40
N TRP A 533 14.69 0.39 3.41
CA TRP A 533 13.50 0.74 2.63
C TRP A 533 13.14 -0.41 1.69
N ILE A 534 11.89 -0.85 1.71
CA ILE A 534 11.37 -1.96 0.88
C ILE A 534 10.27 -1.50 -0.10
N GLY A 535 9.97 -0.20 -0.15
CA GLY A 535 9.14 0.40 -1.18
C GLY A 535 9.91 0.64 -2.49
N ASP A 536 9.30 1.37 -3.40
CA ASP A 536 9.92 1.65 -4.70
C ASP A 536 11.18 2.52 -4.59
N GLU A 537 12.14 2.28 -5.49
CA GLU A 537 13.35 3.07 -5.60
C GLU A 537 13.07 4.43 -6.26
N ILE A 538 13.61 5.50 -5.65
CA ILE A 538 13.48 6.86 -6.16
C ILE A 538 14.65 7.13 -7.13
N PRO A 539 14.40 7.43 -8.42
CA PRO A 539 15.43 7.57 -9.45
C PRO A 539 16.14 8.94 -9.39
N LEU A 540 16.77 9.25 -8.25
CA LEU A 540 17.72 10.36 -8.15
C LEU A 540 19.08 9.85 -8.62
N ALA A 541 19.43 10.09 -9.89
CA ALA A 541 20.71 9.67 -10.49
C ALA A 541 21.86 9.90 -9.52
N GLY A 542 22.52 8.81 -9.08
CA GLY A 542 23.55 8.87 -8.07
C GLY A 542 24.79 9.56 -8.61
N ALA A 543 25.29 10.57 -7.88
CA ALA A 543 26.73 10.77 -7.84
C ALA A 543 27.31 9.53 -7.16
N ARG A 544 27.64 8.48 -7.93
CA ARG A 544 28.50 7.42 -7.40
C ARG A 544 29.80 8.09 -7.00
N ALA A 545 30.11 8.10 -5.70
CA ALA A 545 31.46 8.32 -5.24
C ALA A 545 32.36 7.32 -5.97
N ALA A 546 33.32 7.82 -6.72
CA ALA A 546 34.33 6.99 -7.37
C ALA A 546 35.03 6.16 -6.28
N GLN A 547 34.77 4.86 -6.26
CA GLN A 547 35.68 3.92 -5.63
C GLN A 547 36.93 3.86 -6.53
N PRO A 548 38.14 4.15 -6.04
CA PRO A 548 39.34 3.90 -6.80
C PRO A 548 39.59 2.40 -6.83
N GLY A 549 39.49 1.78 -8.01
CA GLY A 549 39.97 0.42 -8.26
C GLY A 549 38.87 -0.63 -8.43
N ALA A 550 38.27 -0.70 -9.62
CA ALA A 550 37.70 -1.93 -10.14
C ALA A 550 37.98 -1.97 -11.65
N ASP A 551 38.71 -3.00 -12.08
CA ASP A 551 39.17 -3.20 -13.46
C ASP A 551 38.01 -3.32 -14.47
N PRO A 552 38.17 -2.79 -15.71
CA PRO A 552 37.21 -2.94 -16.78
C PRO A 552 37.46 -4.25 -17.55
N GLY A 553 36.69 -5.29 -17.27
CA GLY A 553 36.79 -6.56 -17.99
C GLY A 553 35.51 -7.36 -17.96
N GLY A 554 34.60 -7.12 -18.92
CA GLY A 554 33.39 -7.91 -19.12
C GLY A 554 32.44 -7.28 -20.12
N ALA A 555 32.67 -7.52 -21.41
CA ALA A 555 31.83 -7.06 -22.51
C ALA A 555 30.55 -7.91 -22.66
N GLY A 556 29.40 -7.26 -22.83
CA GLY A 556 28.20 -7.90 -23.41
C GLY A 556 26.88 -7.43 -22.81
N GLY A 557 26.29 -6.36 -23.37
CA GLY A 557 24.94 -5.92 -23.03
C GLY A 557 24.65 -4.46 -23.39
N ALA A 558 24.76 -4.10 -24.68
CA ALA A 558 24.34 -2.80 -25.19
C ALA A 558 22.80 -2.73 -25.19
N GLY A 559 22.23 -1.81 -24.40
CA GLY A 559 20.78 -1.58 -24.41
C GLY A 559 20.15 -0.99 -23.14
N ALA A 560 20.90 -0.34 -22.26
CA ALA A 560 20.33 0.52 -21.21
C ALA A 560 20.62 1.98 -21.57
N GLN A 561 19.80 2.52 -22.48
CA GLN A 561 19.87 3.94 -22.83
C GLN A 561 19.46 4.75 -21.60
N GLU A 562 20.41 5.56 -21.10
CA GLU A 562 20.25 6.52 -20.01
C GLU A 562 18.97 7.35 -20.21
N ARG A 563 17.93 7.09 -19.42
CA ARG A 563 16.71 7.91 -19.33
C ARG A 563 16.52 8.50 -17.93
N GLY A 564 17.61 8.80 -17.23
CA GLY A 564 17.55 9.70 -16.09
C GLY A 564 17.40 11.12 -16.61
N GLY A 565 16.21 11.71 -16.54
CA GLY A 565 16.04 13.14 -16.80
C GLY A 565 16.99 13.96 -15.92
N ALA A 566 17.49 15.09 -16.42
CA ALA A 566 18.34 15.98 -15.65
C ALA A 566 17.63 16.38 -14.34
N VAL A 567 18.25 16.10 -13.19
CA VAL A 567 17.73 16.52 -11.88
C VAL A 567 18.08 17.99 -11.67
N ALA A 568 17.11 18.81 -11.27
CA ALA A 568 17.33 20.22 -11.02
C ALA A 568 18.32 20.45 -9.86
N THR A 569 19.20 21.42 -10.04
CA THR A 569 20.04 21.96 -8.96
C THR A 569 19.43 23.24 -8.42
N VAL A 570 19.15 23.29 -7.11
CA VAL A 570 18.44 24.39 -6.45
C VAL A 570 19.17 24.84 -5.19
N GLN A 571 19.12 26.12 -4.85
CA GLN A 571 19.81 26.64 -3.67
C GLN A 571 19.10 26.19 -2.38
N PRO A 572 19.83 25.55 -1.44
CA PRO A 572 19.22 25.08 -0.21
C PRO A 572 18.88 26.26 0.71
N THR A 573 17.77 26.13 1.43
CA THR A 573 17.34 27.02 2.51
C THR A 573 17.55 26.28 3.84
N PRO A 574 18.32 26.83 4.80
CA PRO A 574 18.48 26.23 6.11
C PRO A 574 17.13 26.10 6.83
N LEU A 575 16.88 24.94 7.47
CA LEU A 575 15.66 24.74 8.24
C LEU A 575 15.54 25.75 9.39
N SER A 576 16.64 26.08 10.08
CA SER A 576 16.66 27.07 11.16
C SER A 576 16.13 28.44 10.71
N ALA A 577 16.53 28.90 9.52
CA ALA A 577 16.07 30.16 8.95
C ALA A 577 14.54 30.19 8.71
N LEU A 578 13.92 29.03 8.47
CA LEU A 578 12.47 28.91 8.34
C LEU A 578 11.76 28.82 9.69
N LEU A 579 12.39 28.19 10.69
CA LEU A 579 11.84 28.07 12.04
C LEU A 579 11.91 29.40 12.81
N GLU A 580 12.90 30.25 12.53
CA GLU A 580 13.11 31.55 13.19
C GLU A 580 12.23 32.68 12.62
N ARG A 581 11.39 32.39 11.61
CA ARG A 581 10.52 33.40 10.99
C ARG A 581 9.50 33.96 11.99
N PRO A 582 9.15 35.25 11.86
CA PRO A 582 8.16 35.86 12.75
C PRO A 582 6.80 35.17 12.60
N SER A 583 6.10 34.99 13.72
CA SER A 583 4.75 34.43 13.73
C SER A 583 3.76 35.32 12.95
N ARG A 584 2.85 34.68 12.21
CA ARG A 584 1.79 35.33 11.45
C ARG A 584 0.42 35.04 12.07
N ARG A 585 -0.52 35.97 11.93
CA ARG A 585 -1.93 35.77 12.29
C ARG A 585 -2.85 36.22 11.17
N CYS A 586 -3.02 35.37 10.18
CA CYS A 586 -3.75 35.70 8.96
C CYS A 586 -5.27 35.48 9.04
N PHE A 587 -5.80 34.82 10.08
CA PHE A 587 -7.20 34.40 10.11
C PHE A 587 -8.05 35.04 11.21
N SER A 588 -9.34 35.25 10.91
CA SER A 588 -10.38 35.61 11.88
C SER A 588 -11.57 34.67 11.76
N ARG A 589 -12.11 34.22 12.90
CA ARG A 589 -13.35 33.44 12.93
C ARG A 589 -14.51 34.24 12.35
N VAL A 590 -15.37 33.59 11.58
CA VAL A 590 -16.58 34.18 10.99
C VAL A 590 -17.81 33.32 11.27
N ALA A 591 -18.99 33.90 11.12
CA ALA A 591 -20.26 33.18 11.29
C ALA A 591 -20.45 32.12 10.19
N PRO A 592 -21.22 31.04 10.45
CA PRO A 592 -21.50 30.00 9.46
C PRO A 592 -22.09 30.49 8.14
N SER A 593 -22.83 31.60 8.15
CA SER A 593 -23.39 32.23 6.94
C SER A 593 -22.33 32.71 5.93
N ALA A 594 -21.07 32.86 6.35
CA ALA A 594 -19.96 33.23 5.48
C ALA A 594 -19.31 32.02 4.77
N SER A 595 -19.67 30.80 5.14
CA SER A 595 -19.11 29.57 4.57
C SER A 595 -19.56 29.37 3.13
N ALA A 596 -18.64 28.94 2.27
CA ALA A 596 -18.97 28.42 0.94
C ALA A 596 -19.38 26.93 0.99
N GLY A 597 -19.35 26.33 2.18
CA GLY A 597 -19.51 24.90 2.45
C GLY A 597 -18.54 24.06 1.63
N PHE A 598 -17.25 24.28 1.76
CA PHE A 598 -16.27 23.36 1.18
C PHE A 598 -16.36 21.98 1.84
N LEU A 599 -16.56 21.93 3.16
CA LEU A 599 -16.74 20.70 3.93
C LEU A 599 -18.22 20.44 4.25
N GLU A 600 -18.56 19.15 4.29
CA GLU A 600 -19.86 18.64 4.71
C GLU A 600 -19.65 17.60 5.81
N VAL A 601 -20.36 17.77 6.93
CA VAL A 601 -20.47 16.72 7.94
C VAL A 601 -21.58 15.77 7.50
N ARG A 602 -21.21 14.52 7.24
CA ARG A 602 -22.13 13.43 6.91
C ARG A 602 -22.32 12.52 8.12
N ARG A 603 -23.39 11.75 8.07
CA ARG A 603 -23.71 10.75 9.07
C ARG A 603 -24.14 9.47 8.38
N ALA A 604 -23.65 8.34 8.86
CA ALA A 604 -24.07 7.02 8.42
C ALA A 604 -24.21 6.07 9.60
N ARG A 605 -25.12 5.11 9.47
CA ARG A 605 -25.22 3.96 10.36
C ARG A 605 -24.32 2.87 9.80
N PHE A 606 -23.24 2.57 10.51
CA PHE A 606 -22.28 1.53 10.17
C PHE A 606 -22.71 0.23 10.85
N GLU A 607 -23.09 -0.75 10.05
CA GLU A 607 -23.41 -2.12 10.48
C GLU A 607 -22.13 -2.95 10.40
N GLU A 608 -21.68 -3.48 11.53
CA GLU A 608 -20.60 -4.48 11.59
C GLU A 608 -21.20 -5.86 11.31
N LEU A 609 -20.59 -6.58 10.37
CA LEU A 609 -21.06 -7.85 9.85
C LEU A 609 -20.11 -8.96 10.26
N ALA A 610 -20.64 -10.04 10.83
CA ALA A 610 -19.93 -11.30 10.96
C ALA A 610 -20.03 -12.14 9.66
N GLU A 611 -19.48 -13.36 9.69
CA GLU A 611 -19.68 -14.34 8.62
C GLU A 611 -21.17 -14.51 8.28
N GLY A 612 -21.47 -14.67 6.98
CA GLY A 612 -22.86 -14.79 6.49
C GLY A 612 -23.67 -13.49 6.57
N ASP A 613 -23.03 -12.32 6.56
CA ASP A 613 -23.68 -10.99 6.54
C ASP A 613 -24.55 -10.66 7.77
N ARG A 614 -24.40 -11.41 8.87
CA ARG A 614 -25.14 -11.18 10.11
C ARG A 614 -24.63 -9.91 10.79
N VAL A 615 -25.53 -8.96 11.05
CA VAL A 615 -25.20 -7.74 11.82
C VAL A 615 -24.95 -8.10 13.28
N VAL A 616 -23.76 -7.76 13.79
CA VAL A 616 -23.35 -8.05 15.19
C VAL A 616 -23.26 -6.79 16.04
N ALA A 617 -23.01 -5.64 15.42
CA ALA A 617 -23.08 -4.34 16.06
C ALA A 617 -23.49 -3.30 15.01
N ALA A 618 -24.06 -2.19 15.46
CA ALA A 618 -24.34 -1.06 14.58
C ALA A 618 -24.23 0.26 15.34
N ARG A 619 -23.57 1.24 14.73
CA ARG A 619 -23.44 2.59 15.31
C ARG A 619 -23.62 3.65 14.25
N GLU A 620 -24.27 4.74 14.63
CA GLU A 620 -24.23 5.96 13.83
C GLU A 620 -22.97 6.75 14.18
N LEU A 621 -22.20 7.11 13.15
CA LEU A 621 -21.02 7.97 13.29
C LEU A 621 -21.14 9.16 12.33
N GLU A 622 -20.56 10.27 12.76
CA GLU A 622 -20.36 11.46 11.93
C GLU A 622 -18.95 11.45 11.34
N TYR A 623 -18.84 11.86 10.08
CA TYR A 623 -17.56 12.02 9.39
C TYR A 623 -17.62 13.22 8.45
N VAL A 624 -16.46 13.78 8.12
CA VAL A 624 -16.38 14.96 7.25
C VAL A 624 -15.84 14.60 5.88
N VAL A 625 -16.45 15.15 4.82
CA VAL A 625 -15.98 15.03 3.44
C VAL A 625 -15.96 16.39 2.74
N PRO A 626 -15.08 16.60 1.75
CA PRO A 626 -15.18 17.74 0.86
C PRO A 626 -16.38 17.59 -0.10
N ARG A 627 -17.16 18.67 -0.31
CA ARG A 627 -18.25 18.67 -1.30
C ARG A 627 -17.73 18.66 -2.74
N PRO A 628 -16.88 19.61 -3.19
CA PRO A 628 -16.51 19.73 -4.60
C PRO A 628 -15.45 18.71 -5.07
N LEU A 629 -14.78 18.02 -4.14
CA LEU A 629 -13.65 17.12 -4.42
C LEU A 629 -13.91 15.72 -3.86
N GLY A 630 -13.06 14.76 -4.21
CA GLY A 630 -13.09 13.41 -3.65
C GLY A 630 -12.44 13.31 -2.28
N ALA A 631 -12.47 12.10 -1.71
CA ALA A 631 -11.78 11.76 -0.46
C ALA A 631 -10.27 11.48 -0.65
N LEU A 632 -9.79 11.48 -1.89
CA LEU A 632 -8.39 11.20 -2.20
C LEU A 632 -7.54 12.47 -2.17
N THR A 633 -6.36 12.37 -1.59
CA THR A 633 -5.35 13.43 -1.57
C THR A 633 -4.02 12.89 -2.10
N VAL A 634 -3.29 13.68 -2.88
CA VAL A 634 -1.86 13.41 -3.13
C VAL A 634 -1.03 14.33 -2.26
N SER A 635 -0.07 13.77 -1.53
CA SER A 635 0.99 14.53 -0.84
C SER A 635 2.31 14.32 -1.60
N ALA A 636 2.94 15.41 -2.05
CA ALA A 636 4.09 15.35 -2.94
C ALA A 636 5.41 15.62 -2.21
N ALA A 637 6.35 14.68 -2.29
CA ALA A 637 7.76 14.92 -2.02
C ALA A 637 8.45 15.43 -3.28
N LEU A 638 8.74 16.73 -3.34
CA LEU A 638 9.48 17.32 -4.46
C LEU A 638 10.99 17.26 -4.18
N LEU A 639 11.69 16.37 -4.89
CA LEU A 639 13.09 16.07 -4.64
C LEU A 639 13.99 16.69 -5.72
N ALA A 640 15.02 17.40 -5.27
CA ALA A 640 16.03 18.02 -6.11
C ALA A 640 17.43 17.85 -5.47
N ARG A 641 18.46 18.39 -6.12
CA ARG A 641 19.82 18.45 -5.55
C ARG A 641 20.23 19.88 -5.22
N ALA A 642 21.00 20.06 -4.15
CA ALA A 642 21.74 21.29 -3.94
C ALA A 642 23.02 21.31 -4.78
N PRO A 643 23.68 22.48 -4.96
CA PRO A 643 25.01 22.54 -5.58
C PRO A 643 26.07 21.67 -4.87
N SER A 644 25.90 21.44 -3.56
CA SER A 644 26.74 20.54 -2.75
C SER A 644 26.56 19.05 -3.11
N GLY A 645 25.52 18.70 -3.87
CA GLY A 645 25.13 17.34 -4.20
C GLY A 645 24.13 16.72 -3.20
N GLU A 646 23.88 17.36 -2.05
CA GLU A 646 22.92 16.89 -1.06
C GLU A 646 21.48 16.89 -1.61
N VAL A 647 20.64 15.97 -1.11
CA VAL A 647 19.23 15.92 -1.49
C VAL A 647 18.45 16.96 -0.69
N VAL A 648 17.63 17.73 -1.39
CA VAL A 648 16.73 18.73 -0.81
C VAL A 648 15.28 18.40 -1.14
N LEU A 649 14.38 18.78 -0.24
CA LEU A 649 12.93 18.66 -0.40
C LEU A 649 12.32 20.05 -0.60
N GLY A 650 11.44 20.21 -1.58
CA GLY A 650 10.62 21.40 -1.73
C GLY A 650 9.54 21.47 -0.64
N VAL A 651 9.61 22.49 0.20
CA VAL A 651 8.69 22.76 1.31
C VAL A 651 7.96 24.05 1.02
N ASP A 652 6.65 24.06 1.23
CA ASP A 652 5.83 25.26 1.07
C ASP A 652 5.62 25.96 2.42
N ASP A 653 5.67 27.28 2.39
CA ASP A 653 5.37 28.14 3.53
C ASP A 653 3.94 28.64 3.43
N ASP A 654 3.01 27.94 4.09
CA ASP A 654 1.58 28.25 4.02
C ASP A 654 1.08 28.89 5.32
N ASP A 655 -0.12 29.46 5.26
CA ASP A 655 -0.86 29.93 6.42
C ASP A 655 -2.15 29.11 6.54
N LEU A 656 -2.31 28.38 7.65
CA LEU A 656 -3.51 27.57 7.90
C LEU A 656 -4.24 27.96 9.19
N PRO A 657 -5.59 28.04 9.17
CA PRO A 657 -6.37 28.44 10.33
C PRO A 657 -6.31 27.43 11.47
N ALA A 658 -6.11 26.14 11.18
CA ALA A 658 -5.95 25.12 12.21
C ALA A 658 -4.70 25.37 13.06
N ALA A 659 -3.55 25.62 12.44
CA ALA A 659 -2.30 25.95 13.14
C ALA A 659 -2.46 27.21 14.00
N GLN A 660 -3.12 28.25 13.47
CA GLN A 660 -3.38 29.49 14.21
C GLN A 660 -4.24 29.27 15.44
N SER A 661 -5.20 28.34 15.36
CA SER A 661 -6.16 28.10 16.45
C SER A 661 -5.51 27.42 17.65
N PHE A 662 -4.47 26.60 17.45
CA PHE A 662 -3.76 25.91 18.53
C PHE A 662 -2.52 26.67 19.02
N SER A 663 -1.70 27.19 18.10
CA SER A 663 -0.41 27.81 18.44
C SER A 663 -0.45 29.34 18.52
N GLY A 664 -1.52 29.97 18.04
CA GLY A 664 -1.57 31.41 17.81
C GLY A 664 -0.82 31.88 16.56
N ASN A 665 -0.11 31.00 15.86
CA ASN A 665 0.61 31.28 14.61
C ASN A 665 -0.03 30.53 13.43
N SER A 666 -0.41 31.25 12.37
CA SER A 666 -0.94 30.62 11.15
C SER A 666 0.14 29.98 10.28
N GLY A 667 1.38 30.46 10.36
CA GLY A 667 2.48 30.03 9.51
C GLY A 667 2.88 28.59 9.78
N LEU A 668 2.87 27.76 8.73
CA LEU A 668 3.15 26.34 8.79
C LEU A 668 3.99 25.91 7.59
N LEU A 669 5.06 25.15 7.84
CA LEU A 669 5.77 24.45 6.78
C LEU A 669 4.97 23.21 6.38
N VAL A 670 4.59 23.10 5.12
CA VAL A 670 3.75 22.01 4.59
C VAL A 670 4.39 21.35 3.37
N ALA A 671 4.00 20.11 3.11
CA ALA A 671 4.23 19.50 1.80
C ALA A 671 3.18 20.02 0.81
N PRO A 672 3.55 20.28 -0.45
CA PRO A 672 2.57 20.48 -1.51
C PRO A 672 1.61 19.29 -1.58
N ALA A 673 0.34 19.53 -1.29
CA ALA A 673 -0.68 18.49 -1.22
C ALA A 673 -2.00 18.97 -1.83
N TRP A 674 -2.67 18.07 -2.56
CA TRP A 674 -3.92 18.39 -3.26
C TRP A 674 -4.94 17.28 -3.09
N ARG A 675 -6.15 17.68 -2.65
CA ARG A 675 -7.35 16.87 -2.80
C ARG A 675 -7.69 16.72 -4.29
N LEU A 676 -7.99 15.51 -4.72
CA LEU A 676 -8.24 15.19 -6.12
C LEU A 676 -9.69 15.45 -6.53
N PRO A 677 -9.93 15.87 -7.78
CA PRO A 677 -11.25 15.83 -8.41
C PRO A 677 -11.86 14.42 -8.40
N ARG A 678 -13.20 14.30 -8.37
CA ARG A 678 -13.92 13.00 -8.26
C ARG A 678 -13.80 12.13 -9.51
N ASP A 679 -13.46 12.72 -10.64
CA ASP A 679 -13.22 12.07 -11.93
C ASP A 679 -11.79 11.53 -12.08
N VAL A 680 -10.84 11.95 -11.22
CA VAL A 680 -9.49 11.37 -11.16
C VAL A 680 -9.55 10.05 -10.40
N ARG A 681 -9.50 8.94 -11.14
CA ARG A 681 -9.70 7.57 -10.61
C ARG A 681 -8.54 6.60 -10.82
N ALA A 682 -7.43 7.08 -11.36
CA ALA A 682 -6.25 6.26 -11.63
C ALA A 682 -4.98 7.03 -11.29
N LEU A 683 -3.94 6.30 -10.87
CA LEU A 683 -2.66 6.89 -10.46
C LEU A 683 -2.05 7.79 -11.54
N ALA A 684 -2.05 7.36 -12.81
CA ALA A 684 -1.53 8.16 -13.92
C ALA A 684 -2.27 9.49 -14.11
N ALA A 685 -3.59 9.51 -13.91
CA ALA A 685 -4.38 10.73 -13.98
C ALA A 685 -4.10 11.66 -12.79
N ALA A 686 -3.90 11.09 -11.59
CA ALA A 686 -3.51 11.85 -10.41
C ALA A 686 -2.12 12.48 -10.57
N GLU A 687 -1.14 11.74 -11.11
CA GLU A 687 0.18 12.30 -11.41
C GLU A 687 0.12 13.44 -12.43
N ALA A 688 -0.66 13.26 -13.51
CA ALA A 688 -0.83 14.30 -14.52
C ALA A 688 -1.47 15.56 -13.93
N PHE A 689 -2.49 15.39 -13.09
CA PHE A 689 -3.10 16.47 -12.33
C PHE A 689 -2.08 17.19 -11.45
N VAL A 690 -1.28 16.47 -10.66
CA VAL A 690 -0.27 17.06 -9.77
C VAL A 690 0.82 17.79 -10.56
N ARG A 691 1.33 17.23 -11.66
CA ARG A 691 2.30 17.91 -12.53
C ARG A 691 1.74 19.23 -13.08
N ALA A 692 0.48 19.26 -13.49
CA ALA A 692 -0.16 20.50 -13.94
C ALA A 692 -0.25 21.54 -12.82
N ARG A 693 -0.57 21.13 -11.57
CA ARG A 693 -0.59 22.02 -10.41
C ARG A 693 0.80 22.52 -10.03
N LEU A 694 1.82 21.67 -10.07
CA LEU A 694 3.21 22.05 -9.80
C LEU A 694 3.70 23.15 -10.74
N GLN A 695 3.42 23.00 -12.04
CA GLN A 695 3.78 24.00 -13.04
C GLN A 695 3.02 25.31 -12.82
N ALA A 696 1.71 25.24 -12.56
CA ALA A 696 0.86 26.43 -12.45
C ALA A 696 1.04 27.20 -11.13
N GLU A 697 1.22 26.52 -10.00
CA GLU A 697 1.28 27.14 -8.67
C GLU A 697 2.70 27.51 -8.25
N TYR A 698 3.70 26.72 -8.66
CA TYR A 698 5.09 26.83 -8.21
C TYR A 698 6.11 27.04 -9.34
N GLY A 699 5.71 26.93 -10.62
CA GLY A 699 6.65 27.00 -11.74
C GLY A 699 7.65 25.83 -11.79
N VAL A 700 7.27 24.68 -11.22
CA VAL A 700 8.12 23.50 -11.09
C VAL A 700 7.76 22.47 -12.16
N GLN A 701 8.77 22.02 -12.90
CA GLN A 701 8.67 20.85 -13.77
C GLN A 701 9.21 19.62 -13.04
N ALA A 702 8.44 18.54 -13.07
CA ALA A 702 8.79 17.28 -12.46
C ALA A 702 8.66 16.13 -13.46
N GLY A 703 9.52 15.13 -13.32
CA GLY A 703 9.48 13.90 -14.09
C GLY A 703 8.34 12.96 -13.69
N GLU A 704 8.56 11.66 -13.96
CA GLU A 704 7.69 10.60 -13.45
C GLU A 704 7.71 10.57 -11.93
N ALA A 705 6.57 10.22 -11.35
CA ALA A 705 6.43 10.05 -9.91
C ALA A 705 6.76 8.62 -9.51
N VAL A 706 7.17 8.43 -8.26
CA VAL A 706 7.29 7.12 -7.62
C VAL A 706 6.39 7.10 -6.39
N GLU A 707 5.72 5.99 -6.14
CA GLU A 707 4.96 5.81 -4.91
C GLU A 707 5.91 5.79 -3.70
N LEU A 708 5.71 6.72 -2.76
CA LEU A 708 6.55 6.85 -1.59
C LEU A 708 5.96 6.01 -0.44
N GLY A 709 5.92 4.70 -0.65
CA GLY A 709 5.28 3.72 0.22
C GLY A 709 3.75 3.71 0.11
N GLY A 710 3.07 2.91 0.94
CA GLY A 710 1.62 2.71 0.88
C GLY A 710 0.80 3.94 1.27
N ALA A 711 -0.43 4.05 0.75
CA ALA A 711 -1.36 5.11 1.12
C ALA A 711 -1.66 5.11 2.62
N TYR A 712 -1.91 6.31 3.18
CA TYR A 712 -2.17 6.47 4.61
C TYR A 712 -3.40 7.33 4.90
N ARG A 713 -3.90 7.20 6.12
CA ARG A 713 -5.04 7.93 6.66
C ARG A 713 -4.54 8.89 7.74
N PRO A 714 -4.75 10.20 7.58
CA PRO A 714 -4.32 11.18 8.57
C PRO A 714 -5.18 11.14 9.84
N SER A 715 -6.50 10.92 9.70
CA SER A 715 -7.45 10.90 10.82
C SER A 715 -8.60 9.93 10.54
N ALA A 716 -8.32 8.62 10.63
CA ALA A 716 -9.23 7.53 10.26
C ALA A 716 -10.54 7.50 11.07
N GLY A 717 -10.60 8.18 12.22
CA GLY A 717 -11.80 8.32 13.04
C GLY A 717 -12.67 9.54 12.73
N LEU A 718 -12.30 10.36 11.75
CA LEU A 718 -12.97 11.64 11.47
C LEU A 718 -13.30 11.86 10.00
N THR A 719 -12.42 11.41 9.10
CA THR A 719 -12.56 11.61 7.66
C THR A 719 -12.23 10.31 6.93
N PRO A 720 -12.92 10.00 5.82
CA PRO A 720 -12.55 8.90 4.95
C PRO A 720 -11.29 9.20 4.12
N GLU A 721 -10.66 10.36 4.30
CA GLU A 721 -9.48 10.79 3.56
C GLU A 721 -8.42 9.68 3.46
N LEU A 722 -7.99 9.42 2.22
CA LEU A 722 -6.89 8.54 1.90
C LEU A 722 -5.85 9.33 1.11
N VAL A 723 -4.63 9.34 1.62
CA VAL A 723 -3.53 10.12 1.07
C VAL A 723 -2.56 9.21 0.36
N GLN A 724 -2.33 9.48 -0.92
CA GLN A 724 -1.31 8.86 -1.73
C GLN A 724 -0.01 9.69 -1.67
N PRO A 725 1.07 9.20 -1.03
CA PRO A 725 2.35 9.90 -1.02
C PRO A 725 3.11 9.60 -2.32
N LEU A 726 3.51 10.65 -3.05
CA LEU A 726 4.26 10.52 -4.30
C LEU A 726 5.56 11.31 -4.24
N ALA A 727 6.67 10.68 -4.61
CA ALA A 727 7.96 11.34 -4.81
C ALA A 727 8.10 11.78 -6.27
N PHE A 728 8.37 13.06 -6.47
CA PHE A 728 8.61 13.66 -7.78
C PHE A 728 10.05 14.14 -7.87
N VAL A 729 10.80 13.64 -8.86
CA VAL A 729 12.12 14.18 -9.18
C VAL A 729 11.94 15.46 -10.00
N VAL A 730 12.42 16.57 -9.47
CA VAL A 730 12.31 17.89 -10.10
C VAL A 730 13.33 17.99 -11.22
N THR A 731 12.88 18.39 -12.41
CA THR A 731 13.72 18.48 -13.61
C THR A 731 14.08 19.92 -13.96
N ALA A 732 13.20 20.87 -13.65
CA ALA A 732 13.49 22.30 -13.78
C ALA A 732 12.66 23.13 -12.81
N THR A 733 13.19 24.30 -12.45
CA THR A 733 12.48 25.33 -11.70
C THR A 733 12.52 26.61 -12.55
N ALA A 734 11.36 27.10 -12.99
CA ALA A 734 11.23 28.30 -13.79
C ALA A 734 10.33 29.33 -13.09
N ALA A 735 10.29 30.55 -13.60
CA ALA A 735 9.22 31.48 -13.25
C ALA A 735 7.86 30.91 -13.75
N PRO A 736 6.75 31.10 -13.03
CA PRO A 736 5.45 30.51 -13.37
C PRO A 736 5.01 30.88 -14.79
N GLY A 737 4.54 29.90 -15.56
CA GLY A 737 3.97 30.10 -16.90
C GLY A 737 2.44 30.23 -16.86
N PRO A 738 1.80 30.78 -17.92
CA PRO A 738 0.34 30.84 -18.00
C PRO A 738 -0.27 29.43 -18.07
N ALA A 739 -1.42 29.25 -17.42
CA ALA A 739 -2.14 27.97 -17.38
C ALA A 739 -2.64 27.55 -18.78
N PRO A 740 -2.64 26.25 -19.12
CA PRO A 740 -3.21 25.75 -20.38
C PRO A 740 -4.74 25.93 -20.42
N ALA A 741 -5.27 26.30 -21.59
CA ALA A 741 -6.66 26.71 -21.80
C ALA A 741 -7.72 25.58 -21.68
N ASP A 742 -7.30 24.31 -21.70
CA ASP A 742 -8.21 23.15 -21.74
C ASP A 742 -8.37 22.42 -20.39
N ALA A 743 -7.89 23.01 -19.29
CA ALA A 743 -8.22 22.51 -17.95
C ALA A 743 -9.64 22.98 -17.57
N ALA A 744 -10.59 22.04 -17.49
CA ALA A 744 -11.96 22.31 -17.08
C ALA A 744 -12.01 23.20 -15.81
N PRO A 745 -12.84 24.25 -15.81
CA PRO A 745 -12.73 25.32 -14.83
C PRO A 745 -13.33 24.88 -13.50
N GLN A 746 -12.53 24.75 -12.43
CA GLN A 746 -13.06 24.83 -11.05
C GLN A 746 -12.06 25.02 -9.90
N ARG A 747 -10.92 25.68 -10.16
CA ARG A 747 -10.37 26.66 -9.22
C ARG A 747 -9.97 27.85 -10.07
N ALA A 748 -10.58 29.00 -9.83
CA ALA A 748 -10.04 30.25 -10.35
C ALA A 748 -8.53 30.27 -10.02
N PRO A 749 -7.64 30.65 -10.95
CA PRO A 749 -6.31 31.05 -10.56
C PRO A 749 -6.55 32.18 -9.57
N THR A 750 -6.22 31.97 -8.30
CA THR A 750 -6.12 33.09 -7.38
C THR A 750 -5.13 34.03 -8.05
N SER A 751 -5.60 35.23 -8.40
CA SER A 751 -4.80 36.36 -8.85
C SER A 751 -3.90 36.86 -7.72
N GLY A 752 -3.13 35.95 -7.14
CA GLY A 752 -2.17 36.13 -6.08
C GLY A 752 -0.78 35.78 -6.59
N PRO A 753 0.28 36.26 -5.93
CA PRO A 753 1.64 35.94 -6.31
C PRO A 753 1.87 34.43 -6.28
N ALA A 754 2.73 33.93 -7.16
CA ALA A 754 3.12 32.53 -7.20
C ALA A 754 3.62 32.05 -5.83
N ARG A 755 3.22 30.83 -5.45
CA ARG A 755 3.69 30.21 -4.21
C ARG A 755 5.16 29.87 -4.38
N ARG A 756 5.98 30.12 -3.36
CA ARG A 756 7.43 29.91 -3.43
C ARG A 756 7.81 28.71 -2.58
N LEU A 757 8.47 27.73 -3.20
CA LEU A 757 9.07 26.62 -2.46
C LEU A 757 10.38 27.05 -1.81
N HIS A 758 10.58 26.59 -0.59
CA HIS A 758 11.87 26.57 0.09
C HIS A 758 12.48 25.18 -0.09
N TRP A 759 13.72 25.11 -0.56
CA TRP A 759 14.41 23.84 -0.79
C TRP A 759 15.23 23.47 0.43
N VAL A 760 14.70 22.62 1.31
CA VAL A 760 15.33 22.33 2.60
C VAL A 760 16.13 21.03 2.51
N PRO A 761 17.36 20.94 3.05
CA PRO A 761 18.08 19.68 3.14
C PRO A 761 17.22 18.59 3.78
N LEU A 762 17.07 17.45 3.07
CA LEU A 762 16.19 16.37 3.50
C LEU A 762 16.62 15.79 4.85
N ALA A 763 17.93 15.67 5.09
CA ALA A 763 18.50 15.24 6.36
C ALA A 763 18.13 16.20 7.50
N ALA A 764 18.09 17.51 7.25
CA ALA A 764 17.71 18.51 8.25
C ALA A 764 16.22 18.39 8.62
N LEU A 765 15.33 18.12 7.65
CA LEU A 765 13.91 17.86 7.92
C LEU A 765 13.71 16.59 8.75
N ALA A 766 14.41 15.51 8.43
CA ALA A 766 14.31 14.25 9.17
C ALA A 766 14.86 14.38 10.61
N ALA A 767 15.99 15.07 10.79
CA ALA A 767 16.56 15.36 12.10
C ALA A 767 15.65 16.28 12.92
N GLY A 768 15.15 17.36 12.31
CA GLY A 768 14.28 18.38 12.92
C GLY A 768 12.78 18.02 12.92
N ARG A 769 12.42 16.75 12.75
CA ARG A 769 11.03 16.27 12.61
C ARG A 769 10.08 16.76 13.71
N GLU A 770 10.58 16.98 14.92
CA GLU A 770 9.81 17.49 16.07
C GLU A 770 9.32 18.93 15.89
N HIS A 771 9.93 19.69 14.98
CA HIS A 771 9.55 21.05 14.63
C HIS A 771 8.70 21.14 13.36
N LEU A 772 8.25 20.00 12.80
CA LEU A 772 7.41 19.95 11.62
C LEU A 772 5.96 19.63 12.05
N PRO A 773 5.07 20.62 12.23
CA PRO A 773 3.73 20.35 12.77
C PRO A 773 2.76 19.83 11.71
N ASP A 774 3.09 19.87 10.42
CA ASP A 774 2.24 19.32 9.35
C ASP A 774 2.43 17.81 9.21
N GLY A 775 1.35 17.05 9.37
CA GLY A 775 1.37 15.59 9.27
C GLY A 775 1.81 15.10 7.88
N HIS A 776 1.36 15.75 6.81
CA HIS A 776 1.71 15.37 5.44
C HIS A 776 3.20 15.58 5.15
N LEU A 777 3.76 16.74 5.53
CA LEU A 777 5.19 17.03 5.41
C LEU A 777 6.03 16.03 6.17
N ARG A 778 5.65 15.69 7.40
CA ARG A 778 6.37 14.70 8.20
C ARG A 778 6.43 13.34 7.53
N VAL A 779 5.30 12.84 7.05
CA VAL A 779 5.25 11.53 6.38
C VAL A 779 6.16 11.53 5.15
N VAL A 780 6.02 12.51 4.25
CA VAL A 780 6.80 12.50 3.00
C VAL A 780 8.28 12.78 3.25
N ALA A 781 8.65 13.64 4.21
CA ALA A 781 10.04 13.89 4.56
C ALA A 781 10.71 12.66 5.19
N LEU A 782 10.05 12.01 6.16
CA LEU A 782 10.60 10.82 6.82
C LEU A 782 10.71 9.63 5.88
N ARG A 783 9.67 9.37 5.06
CA ARG A 783 9.72 8.30 4.06
C ARG A 783 10.78 8.57 2.98
N ALA A 784 10.89 9.79 2.45
CA ALA A 784 11.91 10.12 1.48
C ALA A 784 13.33 10.01 2.07
N ALA A 785 13.52 10.45 3.32
CA ALA A 785 14.81 10.32 4.01
C ALA A 785 15.18 8.85 4.23
N HIS A 786 14.22 8.01 4.61
CA HIS A 786 14.39 6.57 4.77
C HIS A 786 14.73 5.89 3.43
N ALA A 787 13.97 6.20 2.36
CA ALA A 787 14.19 5.66 1.01
C ALA A 787 15.57 6.00 0.44
N LEU A 788 16.08 7.20 0.74
CA LEU A 788 17.35 7.70 0.19
C LEU A 788 18.54 7.51 1.13
N GLY A 789 18.35 6.91 2.31
CA GLY A 789 19.39 6.80 3.33
C GLY A 789 19.91 8.15 3.83
N ALA A 790 19.15 9.24 3.66
CA ALA A 790 19.52 10.60 4.04
C ALA A 790 19.36 10.86 5.56
N SER A 791 19.39 9.78 6.32
CA SER A 791 18.90 9.68 7.68
C SER A 791 20.09 9.24 8.54
N THR A 792 21.00 10.18 8.79
CA THR A 792 22.24 9.93 9.57
C THR A 792 21.98 10.25 11.04
N TRP A 793 22.03 9.25 11.92
CA TRP A 793 22.06 9.47 13.36
C TRP A 793 23.44 9.09 13.90
N PRO A 794 24.14 9.98 14.62
CA PRO A 794 25.21 9.53 15.48
C PRO A 794 24.59 8.65 16.58
N PRO A 795 25.20 7.50 16.93
CA PRO A 795 24.75 6.74 18.08
C PRO A 795 24.86 7.64 19.32
N ARG A 796 23.73 7.94 19.98
CA ARG A 796 23.79 8.47 21.34
C ARG A 796 24.15 7.29 22.25
N SER A 797 25.23 7.44 23.01
CA SER A 797 25.56 6.49 24.09
C SER A 797 24.35 6.41 25.04
N ARG A 798 23.92 5.18 25.32
CA ARG A 798 22.78 4.86 26.19
C ARG A 798 22.90 5.48 27.58
#